data_AF-A0A3D1ZQN3-F1
#
_entry.id   AF-A0A3D1ZQN3-F1
#
_cell.length_a   1.000
_cell.length_b   1.000
_cell.length_c   1.000
_cell.angle_alpha   90.00
_cell.angle_beta   90.00
_cell.angle_gamma   90.00
#
_symmetry.space_group_name_H-M   'P 1'
#
loop_
_entity.id
_entity.type
_entity.pdbx_description
1 polymer ?
#
loop_
_entity_poly.entity_id
_entity_poly.type
_entity_poly.pdbx_seq_one_letter_code
_entity_poly.pdbx_strand_id
1 'polypeptide(L)'
;MFERFTDRARRVIVLAQEEARTLQHNYIGTEHLLLGLIREGEGVAAKALASKGVTLDDTRKQVEEMIGKGNASPNGHIPFTPHARQVLELSLREALQLGHSYIGTEHILLGLIHEGEGVGTQVLIKMDVNLGELRSATIDLIRGNSGDGKTDGKPDLANAGGVQDRRNQTGSAILDQFGRNLTAEAAEGKLDPVIGRSEEIERVMVVLSRRTKNNPVLIGEPGVGKTAVVEGLAQKINAGDVPETLKDKQVYSLDLGSMVAGSRYRGDFEERLKKVLKEIKTRGDIVLFIDEIHTIVGAGSADGALGASDMLKPMLARGELQTIGATTTDEYRKYIEKDAALERRFQPIQVHEPSIAETIEILKGLRSRYENHHHVTITDGALQAAAELSSRYIQDRHLPDKAIDLIDEAGARLRIRRLTAPPELKELDAKVAKLAKEKDQAIKDQDFEKAAELRDKQEKLEAERKEKESAWREGESDVKMVVDEDVIAEVISQTTGIPVFKLTQAESKKLMSMESELHKRIIGQDEAVSALSRSIRRARVGLKDPKRPAGSFIFAGPTGVGKTELAKALAQFLFDDEDALIRVDMSEFSEKYAASRLFGAPPGYVGYEEGGELTEKVRRKPFSVVLFDEIEKAHPDIFNTLLQVLDDGHLTDGQGRKVDFKNT
;
A
#
# COMPACT_ATOMS: atom_id res chain seq x y z
N MET A 1 21.98 -1.28 9.11
CA MET A 1 22.33 0.08 8.62
C MET A 1 22.97 0.04 7.23
N PHE A 2 23.99 -0.80 6.99
CA PHE A 2 24.74 -0.82 5.70
C PHE A 2 24.01 -1.39 4.47
N GLU A 3 22.85 -2.02 4.62
CA GLU A 3 22.08 -2.57 3.48
C GLU A 3 21.60 -1.48 2.52
N ARG A 4 21.27 -0.28 3.02
CA ARG A 4 20.82 0.87 2.22
C ARG A 4 21.95 1.64 1.54
N PHE A 5 23.22 1.30 1.81
CA PHE A 5 24.36 1.99 1.21
C PHE A 5 24.58 1.49 -0.22
N THR A 6 24.83 2.42 -1.14
CA THR A 6 25.32 2.08 -2.48
C THR A 6 26.69 1.41 -2.40
N ASP A 7 27.09 0.67 -3.44
CA ASP A 7 28.40 0.00 -3.45
C ASP A 7 29.56 1.00 -3.30
N ARG A 8 29.43 2.20 -3.88
CA ARG A 8 30.39 3.30 -3.70
C ARG A 8 30.44 3.79 -2.25
N ALA A 9 29.29 3.97 -1.60
CA ALA A 9 29.22 4.37 -0.20
C ALA A 9 29.78 3.28 0.75
N ARG A 10 29.59 1.99 0.44
CA ARG A 10 30.25 0.89 1.16
C ARG A 10 31.76 0.92 0.95
N ARG A 11 32.22 1.20 -0.27
CA ARG A 11 33.63 1.34 -0.60
C ARG A 11 34.29 2.48 0.19
N VAL A 12 33.62 3.62 0.36
CA VAL A 12 34.10 4.74 1.20
C VAL A 12 34.40 4.27 2.63
N ILE A 13 33.55 3.43 3.22
CA ILE A 13 33.75 2.94 4.59
C ILE A 13 34.96 2.00 4.66
N VAL A 14 35.14 1.13 3.68
CA VAL A 14 36.31 0.24 3.59
C VAL A 14 37.59 1.08 3.45
N LEU A 15 37.57 2.11 2.58
CA LEU A 15 38.68 3.02 2.39
C LEU A 15 38.99 3.83 3.66
N ALA A 16 37.97 4.28 4.40
CA ALA A 16 38.15 4.94 5.69
C ALA A 16 38.84 4.03 6.71
N GLN A 17 38.50 2.73 6.73
CA GLN A 17 39.17 1.74 7.58
C GLN A 17 40.63 1.52 7.17
N GLU A 18 40.94 1.51 5.86
CA GLU A 18 42.31 1.43 5.37
C GLU A 18 43.14 2.67 5.73
N GLU A 19 42.56 3.86 5.64
CA GLU A 19 43.24 5.11 6.03
C GLU A 19 43.49 5.14 7.55
N ALA A 20 42.55 4.67 8.38
CA ALA A 20 42.77 4.51 9.81
C ALA A 20 43.95 3.59 10.12
N ARG A 21 44.10 2.48 9.39
CA ARG A 21 45.28 1.60 9.53
C ARG A 21 46.56 2.27 9.07
N THR A 22 46.52 3.00 7.96
CA THR A 22 47.67 3.71 7.39
C THR A 22 48.19 4.79 8.35
N LEU A 23 47.29 5.50 9.00
CA LEU A 23 47.59 6.52 10.04
C LEU A 23 47.84 5.92 11.43
N GLN A 24 47.72 4.59 11.56
CA GLN A 24 47.86 3.84 12.81
C GLN A 24 46.86 4.24 13.91
N HIS A 25 45.68 4.74 13.52
CA HIS A 25 44.59 5.07 14.44
C HIS A 25 43.76 3.83 14.78
N ASN A 26 43.51 3.61 16.07
CA ASN A 26 42.73 2.49 16.59
C ASN A 26 41.21 2.75 16.60
N TYR A 27 40.74 3.75 15.86
CA TYR A 27 39.33 4.10 15.68
C TYR A 27 39.09 4.63 14.26
N ILE A 28 37.84 4.60 13.80
CA ILE A 28 37.39 5.27 12.57
C ILE A 28 36.62 6.52 12.96
N GLY A 29 37.25 7.68 12.75
CA GLY A 29 36.67 9.01 12.98
C GLY A 29 36.13 9.68 11.72
N THR A 30 35.65 10.92 11.84
CA THR A 30 35.07 11.67 10.72
C THR A 30 36.14 12.07 9.69
N GLU A 31 37.38 12.27 10.13
CA GLU A 31 38.55 12.47 9.29
C GLU A 31 38.86 11.28 8.38
N HIS A 32 38.62 10.06 8.86
CA HIS A 32 38.82 8.85 8.08
C HIS A 32 37.71 8.67 7.05
N LEU A 33 36.47 9.01 7.41
CA LEU A 33 35.36 9.05 6.46
C LEU A 33 35.61 10.09 5.36
N LEU A 34 36.14 11.26 5.70
CA LEU A 34 36.54 12.28 4.73
C LEU A 34 37.62 11.76 3.78
N LEU A 35 38.69 11.16 4.30
CA LEU A 35 39.75 10.56 3.47
C LEU A 35 39.20 9.44 2.58
N GLY A 36 38.27 8.62 3.09
CA GLY A 36 37.58 7.59 2.33
C GLY A 36 36.73 8.15 1.19
N LEU A 37 36.05 9.28 1.41
CA LEU A 37 35.26 9.98 0.37
C LEU A 37 36.15 10.52 -0.75
N ILE A 38 37.30 11.11 -0.40
CA ILE A 38 38.25 11.64 -1.38
C ILE A 38 38.90 10.50 -2.17
N ARG A 39 39.29 9.43 -1.47
CA ARG A 39 40.00 8.27 -2.07
C ARG A 39 39.10 7.41 -2.96
N GLU A 40 37.78 7.44 -2.78
CA GLU A 40 36.85 6.77 -3.68
C GLU A 40 36.86 7.39 -5.10
N GLY A 41 37.14 8.69 -5.20
CA GLY A 41 37.58 9.38 -6.42
C GLY A 41 36.51 9.66 -7.49
N GLU A 42 35.56 8.76 -7.69
CA GLU A 42 34.56 8.85 -8.77
C GLU A 42 33.19 9.35 -8.32
N GLY A 43 32.91 9.26 -7.02
CA GLY A 43 31.64 9.60 -6.39
C GLY A 43 31.36 11.10 -6.40
N VAL A 44 30.09 11.44 -6.18
CA VAL A 44 29.62 12.83 -6.16
C VAL A 44 30.34 13.62 -5.05
N ALA A 45 30.58 13.00 -3.89
CA ALA A 45 31.36 13.61 -2.82
C ALA A 45 32.81 13.90 -3.22
N ALA A 46 33.49 12.96 -3.89
CA ALA A 46 34.86 13.14 -4.35
C ALA A 46 34.95 14.30 -5.35
N LYS A 47 34.00 14.38 -6.29
CA LYS A 47 33.90 15.47 -7.26
C LYS A 47 33.62 16.82 -6.59
N ALA A 48 32.72 16.86 -5.62
CA ALA A 48 32.41 18.08 -4.86
C ALA A 48 33.64 18.59 -4.10
N LEU A 49 34.35 17.71 -3.41
CA LEU A 49 35.59 18.02 -2.69
C LEU A 49 36.70 18.49 -3.64
N ALA A 50 36.90 17.80 -4.76
CA ALA A 50 37.88 18.19 -5.78
C ALA A 50 37.57 19.57 -6.39
N SER A 51 36.29 19.90 -6.60
CA SER A 51 35.88 21.24 -7.10
C SER A 51 36.22 22.39 -6.16
N LYS A 52 36.44 22.08 -4.87
CA LYS A 52 36.89 23.02 -3.83
C LYS A 52 38.39 22.91 -3.53
N GLY A 53 39.16 22.23 -4.38
CA GLY A 53 40.61 22.11 -4.25
C GLY A 53 41.08 21.15 -3.17
N VAL A 54 40.19 20.30 -2.63
CA VAL A 54 40.54 19.33 -1.59
C VAL A 54 41.18 18.11 -2.23
N THR A 55 42.47 17.88 -1.98
CA THR A 55 43.23 16.73 -2.48
C THR A 55 43.52 15.72 -1.37
N LEU A 56 43.65 14.44 -1.73
CA LEU A 56 43.89 13.37 -0.76
C LEU A 56 45.19 13.58 0.04
N ASP A 57 46.25 14.02 -0.63
CA ASP A 57 47.56 14.17 0.01
C ASP A 57 47.60 15.36 0.96
N ASP A 58 46.93 16.46 0.62
CA ASP A 58 46.85 17.63 1.49
C ASP A 58 45.94 17.37 2.69
N THR A 59 44.79 16.71 2.48
CA THR A 59 43.92 16.27 3.57
C THR A 59 44.63 15.30 4.51
N ARG A 60 45.41 14.35 3.99
CA ARG A 60 46.16 13.40 4.81
C ARG A 60 47.21 14.11 5.68
N LYS A 61 47.97 15.05 5.11
CA LYS A 61 48.91 15.88 5.88
C LYS A 61 48.22 16.68 6.97
N GLN A 62 47.06 17.26 6.66
CA GLN A 62 46.31 18.07 7.63
C GLN A 62 45.77 17.21 8.79
N VAL A 63 45.32 15.98 8.49
CA VAL A 63 44.91 15.00 9.50
C VAL A 63 46.10 14.57 10.36
N GLU A 64 47.24 14.26 9.76
CA GLU A 64 48.48 13.92 10.48
C GLU A 64 48.97 15.06 11.38
N GLU A 65 48.84 16.31 10.95
CA GLU A 65 49.21 17.48 11.76
C GLU A 65 48.26 17.71 12.94
N MET A 66 46.96 17.40 12.77
CA MET A 66 45.95 17.62 13.80
C MET A 66 45.89 16.51 14.86
N ILE A 67 46.00 15.26 14.44
CA ILE A 67 45.82 14.09 15.31
C ILE A 67 47.15 13.38 15.60
N GLY A 68 48.15 13.53 14.72
CA GLY A 68 49.39 12.74 14.76
C GLY A 68 49.28 11.41 14.02
N LYS A 69 50.34 10.60 14.06
CA LYS A 69 50.29 9.17 13.74
C LYS A 69 50.20 8.38 15.04
N GLY A 70 49.42 7.30 15.01
CA GLY A 70 49.40 6.37 16.15
C GLY A 70 50.74 5.65 16.35
N ASN A 71 50.87 4.97 17.49
CA ASN A 71 52.12 4.30 17.89
C ASN A 71 52.25 2.86 17.36
N ALA A 72 51.15 2.25 16.89
CA ALA A 72 51.13 0.89 16.37
C ALA A 72 49.92 0.66 15.45
N SER A 73 50.10 -0.16 14.41
CA SER A 73 48.99 -0.58 13.54
C SER A 73 47.96 -1.38 14.34
N PRO A 74 46.66 -1.02 14.31
CA PRO A 74 45.63 -1.73 15.06
C PRO A 74 45.45 -3.16 14.51
N ASN A 75 45.55 -4.16 15.39
CA ASN A 75 45.21 -5.54 15.07
C ASN A 75 43.72 -5.80 15.34
N GLY A 76 43.01 -6.33 14.35
CA GLY A 76 41.59 -6.70 14.48
C GLY A 76 40.59 -5.64 13.98
N HIS A 77 39.39 -5.64 14.59
CA HIS A 77 38.28 -4.76 14.23
C HIS A 77 38.48 -3.35 14.81
N ILE A 78 38.37 -2.32 13.96
CA ILE A 78 38.53 -0.91 14.34
C ILE A 78 37.13 -0.29 14.52
N PRO A 79 36.73 0.15 15.72
CA PRO A 79 35.40 0.70 15.96
C PRO A 79 35.25 2.14 15.43
N PHE A 80 34.02 2.55 15.10
CA PHE A 80 33.70 3.94 14.80
C PHE A 80 33.61 4.80 16.06
N THR A 81 34.04 6.05 15.98
CA THR A 81 33.81 7.04 17.06
C THR A 81 32.32 7.43 17.13
N PRO A 82 31.85 8.00 18.26
CA PRO A 82 30.49 8.54 18.35
C PRO A 82 30.16 9.54 17.23
N HIS A 83 31.07 10.48 16.93
CA HIS A 83 30.91 11.44 15.84
C HIS A 83 30.83 10.77 14.46
N ALA A 84 31.66 9.76 14.18
CA ALA A 84 31.59 9.03 12.92
C ALA A 84 30.28 8.24 12.76
N ARG A 85 29.74 7.67 13.85
CA ARG A 85 28.41 7.04 13.83
C ARG A 85 27.31 8.06 13.56
N GLN A 86 27.39 9.23 14.19
CA GLN A 86 26.45 10.32 13.98
C GLN A 86 26.46 10.83 12.53
N VAL A 87 27.63 10.93 11.89
CA VAL A 87 27.73 11.25 10.45
C VAL A 87 26.98 10.25 9.58
N LEU A 88 27.11 8.95 9.86
CA LEU A 88 26.39 7.91 9.11
C LEU A 88 24.88 7.96 9.36
N GLU A 89 24.43 8.27 10.59
CA GLU A 89 23.01 8.48 10.90
C GLU A 89 22.44 9.72 10.20
N LEU A 90 23.19 10.83 10.19
CA LEU A 90 22.80 12.05 9.49
C LEU A 90 22.78 11.86 7.97
N SER A 91 23.68 11.04 7.42
CA SER A 91 23.66 10.70 5.99
C SER A 91 22.35 10.03 5.56
N LEU A 92 21.77 9.18 6.42
CA LEU A 92 20.46 8.59 6.17
C LEU A 92 19.35 9.64 6.17
N ARG A 93 19.41 10.61 7.10
CA ARG A 93 18.42 11.70 7.16
C ARG A 93 18.51 12.61 5.93
N GLU A 94 19.71 12.97 5.48
CA GLU A 94 19.92 13.77 4.26
C GLU A 94 19.43 13.02 3.01
N ALA A 95 19.65 11.69 2.92
CA ALA A 95 19.10 10.87 1.83
C ALA A 95 17.56 10.89 1.79
N LEU A 96 16.91 10.73 2.95
CA LEU A 96 15.44 10.77 3.04
C LEU A 96 14.88 12.16 2.70
N GLN A 97 15.55 13.24 3.12
CA GLN A 97 15.15 14.62 2.78
C GLN A 97 15.25 14.92 1.28
N LEU A 98 16.22 14.30 0.60
CA LEU A 98 16.37 14.39 -0.85
C LEU A 98 15.48 13.40 -1.62
N GLY A 99 14.68 12.58 -0.92
CA GLY A 99 13.79 11.60 -1.53
C GLY A 99 14.49 10.35 -2.05
N HIS A 100 15.76 10.12 -1.68
CA HIS A 100 16.52 8.95 -2.09
C HIS A 100 16.27 7.77 -1.13
N SER A 101 16.00 6.59 -1.70
CA SER A 101 15.81 5.33 -0.95
C SER A 101 17.14 4.64 -0.57
N TYR A 102 18.27 5.19 -1.02
CA TYR A 102 19.62 4.69 -0.82
C TYR A 102 20.54 5.77 -0.22
N ILE A 103 21.67 5.35 0.36
CA ILE A 103 22.73 6.22 0.88
C ILE A 103 23.92 6.14 -0.06
N GLY A 104 24.16 7.22 -0.78
CA GLY A 104 25.32 7.44 -1.64
C GLY A 104 26.44 8.25 -0.99
N THR A 105 27.54 8.44 -1.73
CA THR A 105 28.74 9.15 -1.27
C THR A 105 28.44 10.61 -0.85
N GLU A 106 27.58 11.28 -1.61
CA GLU A 106 27.08 12.63 -1.39
C GLU A 106 26.36 12.78 -0.07
N HIS A 107 25.60 11.77 0.35
CA HIS A 107 24.86 11.80 1.60
C HIS A 107 25.81 11.68 2.80
N ILE A 108 26.88 10.89 2.68
CA ILE A 108 27.92 10.80 3.72
C ILE A 108 28.63 12.15 3.86
N LEU A 109 28.95 12.81 2.74
CA LEU A 109 29.55 14.15 2.77
C LEU A 109 28.61 15.20 3.39
N LEU A 110 27.32 15.18 3.03
CA LEU A 110 26.31 16.06 3.63
C LEU A 110 26.15 15.79 5.13
N GLY A 111 26.17 14.52 5.54
CA GLY A 111 26.15 14.11 6.95
C GLY A 111 27.37 14.61 7.72
N LEU A 112 28.55 14.61 7.09
CA LEU A 112 29.79 15.14 7.67
C LEU A 112 29.72 16.66 7.88
N ILE A 113 29.21 17.38 6.88
CA ILE A 113 29.00 18.84 6.97
C ILE A 113 27.95 19.18 8.04
N HIS A 114 26.87 18.38 8.13
CA HIS A 114 25.79 18.60 9.09
C HIS A 114 26.23 18.35 10.54
N GLU A 115 27.09 17.35 10.76
CA GLU A 115 27.62 17.03 12.09
C GLU A 115 28.48 18.18 12.64
N GLY A 116 29.28 18.83 11.79
CA GLY A 116 29.88 20.15 12.06
C GLY A 116 31.04 20.20 13.06
N GLU A 117 31.07 19.31 14.06
CA GLU A 117 31.98 19.37 15.20
C GLU A 117 33.18 18.41 15.07
N GLY A 118 33.08 17.38 14.25
CA GLY A 118 34.08 16.34 14.09
C GLY A 118 35.36 16.81 13.38
N VAL A 119 36.45 16.04 13.56
CA VAL A 119 37.77 16.38 13.03
C VAL A 119 37.79 16.48 11.50
N GLY A 120 37.01 15.66 10.79
CA GLY A 120 36.87 15.78 9.33
C GLY A 120 36.39 17.17 8.90
N THR A 121 35.44 17.77 9.63
CA THR A 121 34.95 19.12 9.35
C THR A 121 36.01 20.18 9.68
N GLN A 122 36.73 20.01 10.79
CA GLN A 122 37.82 20.92 11.17
C GLN A 122 38.97 20.90 10.15
N VAL A 123 39.26 19.74 9.55
CA VAL A 123 40.23 19.60 8.46
C VAL A 123 39.78 20.40 7.23
N LEU A 124 38.51 20.31 6.84
CA LEU A 124 37.98 21.12 5.73
C LEU A 124 38.07 22.62 6.01
N ILE A 125 37.77 23.06 7.24
CA ILE A 125 37.87 24.47 7.64
C ILE A 125 39.34 24.94 7.57
N LYS A 126 40.30 24.14 8.04
CA LYS A 126 41.73 24.46 7.94
C LYS A 126 42.25 24.53 6.50
N MET A 127 41.64 23.76 5.60
CA MET A 127 41.90 23.82 4.15
C MET A 127 41.18 24.99 3.46
N ASP A 128 40.64 25.94 4.22
CA ASP A 128 39.92 27.13 3.74
C ASP A 128 38.67 26.80 2.91
N VAL A 129 38.05 25.64 3.17
CA VAL A 129 36.83 25.19 2.48
C VAL A 129 35.61 25.75 3.20
N ASN A 130 34.83 26.59 2.50
CA ASN A 130 33.55 27.04 3.00
C ASN A 130 32.51 25.90 2.96
N LEU A 131 32.07 25.44 4.14
CA LEU A 131 31.14 24.33 4.29
C LEU A 131 29.77 24.60 3.64
N GLY A 132 29.30 25.84 3.67
CA GLY A 132 28.03 26.24 3.05
C GLY A 132 28.10 26.14 1.52
N GLU A 133 29.21 26.58 0.93
CA GLU A 133 29.43 26.44 -0.50
C GLU A 133 29.67 24.98 -0.93
N LEU A 134 30.38 24.19 -0.12
CA LEU A 134 30.58 22.76 -0.38
C LEU A 134 29.25 22.00 -0.34
N ARG A 135 28.37 22.34 0.61
CA ARG A 135 27.00 21.79 0.67
C ARG A 135 26.21 22.13 -0.59
N SER A 136 26.19 23.39 -1.00
CA SER A 136 25.50 23.84 -2.22
C SER A 136 26.04 23.14 -3.47
N ALA A 137 27.38 23.09 -3.63
CA ALA A 137 28.02 22.41 -4.75
C ALA A 137 27.70 20.90 -4.80
N THR A 138 27.62 20.26 -3.63
CA THR A 138 27.22 18.85 -3.54
C THR A 138 25.78 18.67 -3.99
N ILE A 139 24.85 19.53 -3.55
CA ILE A 139 23.43 19.48 -3.95
C ILE A 139 23.27 19.77 -5.45
N ASP A 140 24.02 20.71 -6.00
CA ASP A 140 23.99 21.04 -7.41
C ASP A 140 24.52 19.89 -8.26
N LEU A 141 25.57 19.18 -7.80
CA LEU A 141 26.05 17.96 -8.46
C LEU A 141 25.04 16.82 -8.36
N ILE A 142 24.28 16.70 -7.26
CA ILE A 142 23.18 15.72 -7.18
C ILE A 142 22.11 16.02 -8.23
N ARG A 143 21.71 17.30 -8.37
CA ARG A 143 20.71 17.74 -9.33
C ARG A 143 21.21 17.60 -10.78
N GLY A 144 22.47 17.94 -11.03
CA GLY A 144 23.11 17.81 -12.33
C GLY A 144 23.44 16.38 -12.72
N ASN A 145 23.59 15.46 -11.76
CA ASN A 145 23.77 14.04 -12.05
C ASN A 145 22.44 13.27 -12.11
N SER A 146 21.34 13.93 -11.77
CA SER A 146 19.95 13.48 -11.99
C SER A 146 19.39 13.91 -13.36
N GLY A 147 20.19 14.59 -14.19
CA GLY A 147 19.85 14.99 -15.56
C GLY A 147 21.06 14.87 -16.50
N ASP A 148 20.87 14.16 -17.61
CA ASP A 148 21.82 13.99 -18.73
C ASP A 148 23.08 13.14 -18.50
N GLY A 149 22.93 11.85 -18.79
CA GLY A 149 23.95 11.08 -19.48
C GLY A 149 24.03 11.47 -20.96
N LYS A 150 24.55 12.66 -21.27
CA LYS A 150 25.12 13.00 -22.60
C LYS A 150 26.38 13.85 -22.44
N THR A 151 27.50 13.19 -22.66
CA THR A 151 28.81 13.80 -22.94
C THR A 151 28.77 14.55 -24.27
N ASP A 152 29.13 15.84 -24.25
CA ASP A 152 29.55 16.58 -25.44
C ASP A 152 31.03 16.99 -25.29
N GLY A 153 31.83 16.54 -26.25
CA GLY A 153 33.24 16.84 -26.39
C GLY A 153 33.76 16.30 -27.72
N LYS A 154 33.55 17.05 -28.80
CA LYS A 154 34.28 16.91 -30.09
C LYS A 154 35.70 17.50 -29.95
N PRO A 155 36.67 17.23 -30.86
CA PRO A 155 36.55 16.59 -32.19
C PRO A 155 37.59 15.48 -32.49
N ASP A 156 37.30 14.57 -33.43
CA ASP A 156 38.12 14.43 -34.66
C ASP A 156 37.51 13.47 -35.68
N LEU A 157 37.79 13.76 -36.95
CA LEU A 157 37.32 13.03 -38.12
C LEU A 157 38.07 11.70 -38.30
N ALA A 158 37.35 10.58 -38.45
CA ALA A 158 37.65 9.54 -39.45
C ALA A 158 36.46 8.57 -39.60
N ASN A 159 36.18 8.22 -40.85
CA ASN A 159 35.08 7.38 -41.32
C ASN A 159 35.03 5.97 -40.71
N ALA A 160 33.83 5.44 -40.46
CA ALA A 160 33.22 4.34 -41.25
C ALA A 160 32.03 3.66 -40.53
N GLY A 161 30.85 3.72 -41.17
CA GLY A 161 29.89 2.62 -41.28
C GLY A 161 29.16 2.09 -40.05
N GLY A 162 27.88 2.45 -39.90
CA GLY A 162 26.94 1.72 -39.04
C GLY A 162 25.69 2.53 -38.67
N VAL A 163 24.77 2.72 -39.63
CA VAL A 163 23.47 3.34 -39.36
C VAL A 163 22.52 2.26 -38.86
N GLN A 164 22.21 2.27 -37.56
CA GLN A 164 20.99 1.68 -37.01
C GLN A 164 20.44 2.59 -35.90
N ASP A 165 19.10 2.71 -35.93
CA ASP A 165 18.22 3.70 -35.31
C ASP A 165 18.57 4.19 -33.90
N ARG A 166 18.71 5.53 -33.76
CA ARG A 166 18.57 6.28 -32.50
C ARG A 166 17.61 7.44 -32.69
N ARG A 167 16.34 7.16 -33.00
CA ARG A 167 15.34 8.22 -33.25
C ARG A 167 14.31 8.46 -32.15
N ASN A 168 14.31 7.75 -31.01
CA ASN A 168 13.14 7.75 -30.13
C ASN A 168 13.33 8.08 -28.62
N GLN A 169 14.37 8.82 -28.20
CA GLN A 169 14.59 9.07 -26.75
C GLN A 169 14.67 10.54 -26.28
N THR A 170 14.31 11.54 -27.09
CA THR A 170 14.48 12.96 -26.65
C THR A 170 13.22 13.83 -26.73
N GLY A 171 12.02 13.25 -26.65
CA GLY A 171 10.77 13.98 -26.91
C GLY A 171 9.79 14.20 -25.75
N SER A 172 9.95 13.55 -24.58
CA SER A 172 8.82 13.32 -23.65
C SER A 172 8.96 13.96 -22.25
N ALA A 173 9.73 15.05 -22.12
CA ALA A 173 10.12 15.57 -20.81
C ALA A 173 8.96 16.01 -19.90
N ILE A 174 7.83 16.48 -20.45
CA ILE A 174 6.68 16.93 -19.65
C ILE A 174 5.72 15.76 -19.40
N LEU A 175 5.49 14.91 -20.41
CA LEU A 175 4.62 13.76 -20.25
C LEU A 175 5.21 12.73 -19.27
N ASP A 176 6.53 12.55 -19.25
CA ASP A 176 7.22 11.67 -18.29
C ASP A 176 7.24 12.27 -16.87
N GLN A 177 7.06 13.59 -16.73
CA GLN A 177 6.96 14.25 -15.42
C GLN A 177 5.59 14.02 -14.76
N PHE A 178 4.51 14.02 -15.54
CA PHE A 178 3.12 13.95 -15.05
C PHE A 178 2.40 12.65 -15.40
N GLY A 179 3.11 11.69 -15.99
CA GLY A 179 2.55 10.43 -16.45
C GLY A 179 3.55 9.30 -16.44
N ARG A 180 3.04 8.07 -16.57
CA ARG A 180 3.83 6.83 -16.63
C ARG A 180 3.71 6.20 -17.99
N ASN A 181 4.83 5.84 -18.61
CA ASN A 181 4.82 5.11 -19.87
C ASN A 181 4.66 3.60 -19.60
N LEU A 182 3.43 3.10 -19.73
CA LEU A 182 3.13 1.69 -19.51
C LEU A 182 3.80 0.80 -20.56
N THR A 183 3.97 1.27 -21.80
CA THR A 183 4.66 0.49 -22.84
C THR A 183 6.16 0.33 -22.52
N ALA A 184 6.80 1.36 -21.97
CA ALA A 184 8.19 1.27 -21.50
C ALA A 184 8.31 0.35 -20.27
N GLU A 185 7.40 0.46 -19.30
CA GLU A 185 7.36 -0.44 -18.14
C GLU A 185 7.13 -1.90 -18.54
N ALA A 186 6.35 -2.15 -19.60
CA ALA A 186 6.16 -3.47 -20.18
C ALA A 186 7.48 -4.01 -20.78
N ALA A 187 8.23 -3.16 -21.49
CA ALA A 187 9.52 -3.52 -22.07
C ALA A 187 10.58 -3.85 -20.99
N GLU A 188 10.50 -3.17 -19.85
CA GLU A 188 11.38 -3.41 -18.69
C GLU A 188 10.92 -4.58 -17.81
N GLY A 189 9.78 -5.21 -18.11
CA GLY A 189 9.22 -6.32 -17.32
C GLY A 189 8.68 -5.89 -15.94
N LYS A 190 8.38 -4.60 -15.76
CA LYS A 190 7.87 -4.04 -14.49
C LYS A 190 6.38 -4.24 -14.30
N LEU A 191 5.59 -4.32 -15.38
CA LEU A 191 4.14 -4.53 -15.30
C LEU A 191 3.78 -5.93 -14.80
N ASP A 192 2.68 -6.05 -14.06
CA ASP A 192 2.15 -7.33 -13.59
C ASP A 192 1.63 -8.17 -14.78
N PRO A 193 1.74 -9.50 -14.73
CA PRO A 193 1.15 -10.35 -15.76
C PRO A 193 -0.37 -10.20 -15.76
N VAL A 194 -0.97 -10.04 -16.93
CA VAL A 194 -2.42 -9.88 -17.07
C VAL A 194 -3.06 -11.23 -17.36
N ILE A 195 -3.91 -11.70 -16.44
CA ILE A 195 -4.61 -12.99 -16.53
C ILE A 195 -6.12 -12.75 -16.71
N GLY A 196 -6.75 -13.49 -17.63
CA GLY A 196 -8.22 -13.55 -17.75
C GLY A 196 -8.90 -12.30 -18.33
N ARG A 197 -8.18 -11.42 -19.03
CA ARG A 197 -8.74 -10.16 -19.63
C ARG A 197 -8.62 -10.07 -21.15
N SER A 198 -8.51 -11.22 -21.83
CA SER A 198 -8.24 -11.25 -23.27
C SER A 198 -9.35 -10.61 -24.10
N GLU A 199 -10.62 -10.85 -23.75
CA GLU A 199 -11.77 -10.31 -24.48
C GLU A 199 -11.89 -8.79 -24.34
N GLU A 200 -11.68 -8.25 -23.13
CA GLU A 200 -11.71 -6.80 -22.89
C GLU A 200 -10.56 -6.09 -23.61
N ILE A 201 -9.35 -6.67 -23.57
CA ILE A 201 -8.19 -6.11 -24.28
C ILE A 201 -8.43 -6.13 -25.79
N GLU A 202 -8.95 -7.23 -26.35
CA GLU A 202 -9.30 -7.31 -27.76
C GLU A 202 -10.34 -6.25 -28.13
N ARG A 203 -11.36 -6.06 -27.29
CA ARG A 203 -12.38 -5.05 -27.51
C ARG A 203 -11.82 -3.63 -27.45
N VAL A 204 -10.87 -3.35 -26.56
CA VAL A 204 -10.14 -2.08 -26.50
C VAL A 204 -9.37 -1.84 -27.81
N MET A 205 -8.66 -2.85 -28.32
CA MET A 205 -7.93 -2.75 -29.60
C MET A 205 -8.87 -2.48 -30.78
N VAL A 206 -10.01 -3.17 -30.84
CA VAL A 206 -11.04 -2.97 -31.85
C VAL A 206 -11.56 -1.53 -31.81
N VAL A 207 -11.87 -1.01 -30.63
CA VAL A 207 -12.37 0.36 -30.46
C VAL A 207 -11.32 1.38 -30.87
N LEU A 208 -10.08 1.27 -30.41
CA LEU A 208 -8.99 2.20 -30.74
C LEU A 208 -8.69 2.24 -32.25
N SER A 209 -8.96 1.15 -32.96
CA SER A 209 -8.76 1.04 -34.41
C SER A 209 -9.91 1.58 -35.25
N ARG A 210 -11.03 2.01 -34.62
CA ARG A 210 -12.15 2.63 -35.35
C ARG A 210 -11.81 4.01 -35.87
N ARG A 211 -12.48 4.43 -36.94
CA ARG A 211 -12.41 5.79 -37.48
C ARG A 211 -13.23 6.80 -36.67
N THR A 212 -14.33 6.35 -36.06
CA THR A 212 -15.23 7.14 -35.21
C THR A 212 -15.55 6.37 -33.94
N LYS A 213 -15.87 7.07 -32.84
CA LYS A 213 -16.02 6.46 -31.51
C LYS A 213 -14.82 5.58 -31.13
N ASN A 214 -13.62 6.13 -31.32
CA ASN A 214 -12.36 5.42 -31.19
C ASN A 214 -11.68 5.59 -29.84
N ASN A 215 -12.43 6.03 -28.83
CA ASN A 215 -11.97 6.18 -27.46
C ASN A 215 -12.74 5.18 -26.59
N PRO A 216 -12.11 4.08 -26.14
CA PRO A 216 -12.77 3.16 -25.22
C PRO A 216 -12.91 3.76 -23.81
N VAL A 217 -14.01 3.43 -23.13
CA VAL A 217 -14.18 3.69 -21.71
C VAL A 217 -14.46 2.38 -21.01
N LEU A 218 -13.56 1.98 -20.12
CA LEU A 218 -13.69 0.83 -19.24
C LEU A 218 -14.64 1.21 -18.10
N ILE A 219 -15.77 0.50 -18.04
CA ILE A 219 -16.83 0.73 -17.05
C ILE A 219 -16.92 -0.51 -16.16
N GLY A 220 -16.77 -0.31 -14.86
CA GLY A 220 -16.88 -1.37 -13.87
C GLY A 220 -16.65 -0.82 -12.47
N GLU A 221 -16.98 -1.61 -11.47
CA GLU A 221 -16.78 -1.24 -10.07
C GLU A 221 -15.28 -1.06 -9.74
N PRO A 222 -14.93 -0.28 -8.70
CA PRO A 222 -13.55 -0.17 -8.24
C PRO A 222 -12.99 -1.55 -7.83
N GLY A 223 -11.71 -1.79 -8.13
CA GLY A 223 -11.03 -3.04 -7.77
C GLY A 223 -11.19 -4.21 -8.74
N VAL A 224 -12.05 -4.12 -9.78
CA VAL A 224 -12.22 -5.23 -10.74
C VAL A 224 -11.01 -5.44 -11.67
N GLY A 225 -10.04 -4.52 -11.70
CA GLY A 225 -8.86 -4.62 -12.58
C GLY A 225 -8.99 -3.89 -13.92
N LYS A 226 -9.64 -2.71 -13.94
CA LYS A 226 -9.71 -1.85 -15.14
C LYS A 226 -8.32 -1.45 -15.63
N THR A 227 -7.41 -1.10 -14.72
CA THR A 227 -6.01 -0.77 -15.04
C THR A 227 -5.25 -1.95 -15.64
N ALA A 228 -5.52 -3.18 -15.18
CA ALA A 228 -4.91 -4.39 -15.72
C ALA A 228 -5.24 -4.62 -17.20
N VAL A 229 -6.43 -4.22 -17.67
CA VAL A 229 -6.78 -4.26 -19.11
C VAL A 229 -5.86 -3.34 -19.93
N VAL A 230 -5.53 -2.18 -19.39
CA VAL A 230 -4.67 -1.18 -20.06
C VAL A 230 -3.21 -1.60 -20.04
N GLU A 231 -2.73 -2.14 -18.92
CA GLU A 231 -1.41 -2.76 -18.83
C GLU A 231 -1.27 -3.94 -19.80
N GLY A 232 -2.31 -4.75 -19.95
CA GLY A 232 -2.35 -5.87 -20.89
C GLY A 232 -2.29 -5.40 -22.35
N LEU A 233 -2.93 -4.27 -22.67
CA LEU A 233 -2.76 -3.62 -23.97
C LEU A 233 -1.30 -3.18 -24.18
N ALA A 234 -0.68 -2.55 -23.18
CA ALA A 234 0.71 -2.11 -23.27
C ALA A 234 1.68 -3.28 -23.48
N GLN A 235 1.46 -4.40 -22.79
CA GLN A 235 2.20 -5.65 -22.99
C GLN A 235 2.04 -6.21 -24.41
N LYS A 236 0.81 -6.24 -24.95
CA LYS A 236 0.57 -6.68 -26.33
C LYS A 236 1.24 -5.79 -27.38
N ILE A 237 1.21 -4.47 -27.18
CA ILE A 237 1.89 -3.51 -28.06
C ILE A 237 3.40 -3.78 -28.06
N ASN A 238 4.00 -3.96 -26.87
CA ASN A 238 5.43 -4.27 -26.75
C ASN A 238 5.79 -5.64 -27.39
N ALA A 239 4.92 -6.64 -27.25
CA ALA A 239 5.09 -7.94 -27.88
C ALA A 239 4.85 -7.93 -29.40
N GLY A 240 4.29 -6.85 -29.96
CA GLY A 240 3.88 -6.76 -31.36
C GLY A 240 2.61 -7.55 -31.70
N ASP A 241 1.87 -8.04 -30.70
CA ASP A 241 0.59 -8.76 -30.84
C ASP A 241 -0.59 -7.77 -30.93
N VAL A 242 -0.49 -6.83 -31.86
CA VAL A 242 -1.50 -5.78 -32.10
C VAL A 242 -1.66 -5.50 -33.61
N PRO A 243 -2.82 -4.96 -34.04
CA PRO A 243 -3.01 -4.50 -35.41
C PRO A 243 -1.99 -3.43 -35.82
N GLU A 244 -1.68 -3.31 -37.12
CA GLU A 244 -0.74 -2.31 -37.64
C GLU A 244 -1.07 -0.86 -37.23
N THR A 245 -2.36 -0.56 -37.03
CA THR A 245 -2.84 0.75 -36.56
C THR A 245 -2.41 1.09 -35.13
N LEU A 246 -2.05 0.10 -34.32
CA LEU A 246 -1.61 0.23 -32.93
C LEU A 246 -0.14 -0.15 -32.76
N LYS A 247 0.50 -0.68 -33.80
CA LYS A 247 1.93 -0.95 -33.80
C LYS A 247 2.70 0.35 -33.60
N ASP A 248 3.78 0.28 -32.82
CA ASP A 248 4.65 1.40 -32.46
C ASP A 248 4.00 2.52 -31.62
N LYS A 249 2.74 2.36 -31.21
CA LYS A 249 2.10 3.31 -30.28
C LYS A 249 2.64 3.15 -28.86
N GLN A 250 2.48 4.21 -28.08
CA GLN A 250 2.90 4.26 -26.68
C GLN A 250 1.70 4.53 -25.78
N VAL A 251 1.49 3.69 -24.77
CA VAL A 251 0.41 3.87 -23.79
C VAL A 251 0.95 4.64 -22.60
N TYR A 252 0.37 5.80 -22.32
CA TYR A 252 0.75 6.66 -21.21
C TYR A 252 -0.40 6.81 -20.21
N SER A 253 -0.16 6.48 -18.95
CA SER A 253 -1.09 6.76 -17.85
C SER A 253 -0.86 8.16 -17.31
N LEU A 254 -1.92 8.96 -17.19
CA LEU A 254 -1.84 10.30 -16.61
C LEU A 254 -2.09 10.26 -15.10
N ASP A 255 -1.21 10.85 -14.30
CA ASP A 255 -1.42 11.00 -12.86
C ASP A 255 -1.98 12.40 -12.55
N LEU A 256 -3.30 12.49 -12.38
CA LEU A 256 -3.99 13.73 -12.05
C LEU A 256 -3.57 14.29 -10.69
N GLY A 257 -3.20 13.43 -9.73
CA GLY A 257 -2.71 13.84 -8.42
C GLY A 257 -1.40 14.62 -8.53
N SER A 258 -0.46 14.13 -9.35
CA SER A 258 0.80 14.82 -9.62
C SER A 258 0.60 16.20 -10.28
N MET A 259 -0.42 16.33 -11.12
CA MET A 259 -0.73 17.60 -11.80
C MET A 259 -1.31 18.64 -10.85
N VAL A 260 -2.10 18.21 -9.87
CA VAL A 260 -2.68 19.07 -8.82
C VAL A 260 -1.62 19.39 -7.76
N ALA A 261 -0.70 18.47 -7.46
CA ALA A 261 0.35 18.66 -6.49
C ALA A 261 1.21 19.90 -6.82
N GLY A 262 1.34 20.82 -5.85
CA GLY A 262 2.07 22.08 -6.04
C GLY A 262 1.40 23.10 -6.96
N SER A 263 0.13 22.91 -7.35
CA SER A 263 -0.70 23.98 -7.92
C SER A 263 -1.39 24.75 -6.79
N ARG A 264 -1.35 26.08 -6.82
CA ARG A 264 -2.08 26.92 -5.85
C ARG A 264 -3.43 27.37 -6.41
N TYR A 265 -3.54 27.43 -7.74
CA TYR A 265 -4.71 27.89 -8.45
C TYR A 265 -5.14 26.87 -9.51
N ARG A 266 -6.46 26.77 -9.77
CA ARG A 266 -7.01 25.93 -10.85
C ARG A 266 -6.37 26.19 -12.21
N GLY A 267 -6.00 27.44 -12.50
CA GLY A 267 -5.33 27.81 -13.75
C GLY A 267 -3.95 27.15 -13.94
N ASP A 268 -3.22 26.86 -12.86
CA ASP A 268 -1.92 26.19 -12.94
C ASP A 268 -2.08 24.74 -13.43
N PHE A 269 -3.13 24.06 -12.97
CA PHE A 269 -3.50 22.72 -13.41
C PHE A 269 -3.89 22.72 -14.90
N GLU A 270 -4.77 23.64 -15.31
CA GLU A 270 -5.16 23.78 -16.72
C GLU A 270 -3.95 24.07 -17.62
N GLU A 271 -3.00 24.91 -17.17
CA GLU A 271 -1.79 25.21 -17.94
C GLU A 271 -0.90 23.97 -18.11
N ARG A 272 -0.71 23.18 -17.04
CA ARG A 272 0.04 21.91 -17.08
C ARG A 272 -0.62 20.91 -18.02
N LEU A 273 -1.94 20.73 -17.90
CA LEU A 273 -2.70 19.85 -18.78
C LEU A 273 -2.62 20.32 -20.24
N LYS A 274 -2.66 21.63 -20.49
CA LYS A 274 -2.52 22.20 -21.84
C LYS A 274 -1.17 21.85 -22.46
N LYS A 275 -0.08 21.89 -21.68
CA LYS A 275 1.27 21.53 -22.13
C LYS A 275 1.32 20.05 -22.51
N VAL A 276 0.79 19.18 -21.64
CA VAL A 276 0.72 17.73 -21.89
C VAL A 276 -0.10 17.40 -23.14
N LEU A 277 -1.30 17.98 -23.29
CA LEU A 277 -2.14 17.76 -24.46
C LEU A 277 -1.48 18.26 -25.77
N LYS A 278 -0.73 19.36 -25.71
CA LYS A 278 0.02 19.87 -26.86
C LYS A 278 1.15 18.92 -27.27
N GLU A 279 1.82 18.31 -26.31
CA GLU A 279 2.87 17.32 -26.57
C GLU A 279 2.31 16.05 -27.21
N ILE A 280 1.21 15.51 -26.66
CA ILE A 280 0.50 14.36 -27.21
C ILE A 280 0.11 14.60 -28.67
N LYS A 281 -0.47 15.78 -28.96
CA LYS A 281 -0.85 16.17 -30.31
C LYS A 281 0.35 16.23 -31.27
N THR A 282 1.52 16.62 -30.79
CA THR A 282 2.72 16.80 -31.63
C THR A 282 3.34 15.46 -32.01
N ARG A 283 3.34 14.49 -31.08
CA ARG A 283 3.93 13.17 -31.35
C ARG A 283 3.01 12.25 -32.16
N GLY A 284 1.71 12.22 -31.85
CA GLY A 284 0.71 11.44 -32.58
C GLY A 284 0.78 9.91 -32.42
N ASP A 285 1.79 9.38 -31.73
CA ASP A 285 1.99 7.96 -31.40
C ASP A 285 1.41 7.56 -30.04
N ILE A 286 0.90 8.52 -29.26
CA ILE A 286 0.47 8.31 -27.87
C ILE A 286 -1.01 7.92 -27.78
N VAL A 287 -1.29 6.88 -27.00
CA VAL A 287 -2.61 6.55 -26.45
C VAL A 287 -2.61 6.95 -24.98
N LEU A 288 -3.48 7.90 -24.62
CA LEU A 288 -3.57 8.41 -23.26
C LEU A 288 -4.54 7.57 -22.43
N PHE A 289 -4.10 7.04 -21.30
CA PHE A 289 -4.95 6.43 -20.29
C PHE A 289 -5.25 7.43 -19.17
N ILE A 290 -6.53 7.59 -18.86
CA ILE A 290 -7.02 8.43 -17.78
C ILE A 290 -7.87 7.55 -16.88
N ASP A 291 -7.34 7.24 -15.69
CA ASP A 291 -8.15 6.66 -14.63
C ASP A 291 -9.08 7.73 -14.05
N GLU A 292 -10.25 7.31 -13.59
CA GLU A 292 -11.29 8.21 -13.07
C GLU A 292 -11.61 9.38 -14.03
N ILE A 293 -11.81 9.10 -15.32
CA ILE A 293 -11.98 10.12 -16.37
C ILE A 293 -13.12 11.12 -16.08
N HIS A 294 -14.10 10.74 -15.26
CA HIS A 294 -15.18 11.61 -14.80
C HIS A 294 -14.68 12.84 -14.01
N THR A 295 -13.53 12.76 -13.34
CA THR A 295 -12.94 13.85 -12.55
C THR A 295 -12.56 15.06 -13.40
N ILE A 296 -12.13 14.82 -14.64
CA ILE A 296 -11.73 15.85 -15.62
C ILE A 296 -12.94 16.35 -16.42
N VAL A 297 -13.90 15.45 -16.65
CA VAL A 297 -15.08 15.69 -17.50
C VAL A 297 -16.22 16.38 -16.74
N GLY A 298 -16.32 16.15 -15.43
CA GLY A 298 -17.40 16.57 -14.54
C GLY A 298 -17.49 18.08 -14.30
N ALA A 299 -17.53 18.90 -15.34
CA ALA A 299 -17.77 20.32 -15.24
C ALA A 299 -19.25 20.58 -14.87
N GLY A 300 -19.50 21.10 -13.66
CA GLY A 300 -20.76 21.79 -13.34
C GLY A 300 -21.56 21.35 -12.12
N SER A 301 -21.09 20.37 -11.33
CA SER A 301 -21.69 20.09 -10.00
C SER A 301 -20.85 20.78 -8.91
N ALA A 302 -21.48 21.20 -7.80
CA ALA A 302 -20.85 21.93 -6.70
C ALA A 302 -19.67 21.21 -5.99
N ASP A 303 -19.33 19.99 -6.42
CA ASP A 303 -18.35 19.06 -5.81
C ASP A 303 -16.89 19.23 -6.30
N GLY A 304 -16.46 20.42 -6.71
CA GLY A 304 -15.02 20.68 -6.81
C GLY A 304 -14.24 20.02 -7.97
N ALA A 305 -14.91 19.32 -8.91
CA ALA A 305 -14.28 18.69 -10.08
C ALA A 305 -13.34 19.65 -10.86
N LEU A 306 -12.22 19.10 -11.34
CA LEU A 306 -11.18 19.81 -12.07
C LEU A 306 -11.68 20.06 -13.50
N GLY A 307 -12.27 21.23 -13.75
CA GLY A 307 -12.91 21.56 -15.02
C GLY A 307 -11.94 21.64 -16.20
N ALA A 308 -11.72 20.53 -16.91
CA ALA A 308 -10.88 20.46 -18.11
C ALA A 308 -11.61 19.87 -19.33
N SER A 309 -12.91 19.62 -19.21
CA SER A 309 -13.80 19.13 -20.27
C SER A 309 -13.73 19.99 -21.55
N ASP A 310 -13.65 21.32 -21.41
CA ASP A 310 -13.58 22.26 -22.54
C ASP A 310 -12.27 22.17 -23.34
N MET A 311 -11.21 21.65 -22.73
CA MET A 311 -9.93 21.42 -23.41
C MET A 311 -9.91 20.08 -24.15
N LEU A 312 -10.52 19.04 -23.57
CA LEU A 312 -10.55 17.70 -24.13
C LEU A 312 -11.55 17.56 -25.28
N LYS A 313 -12.76 18.13 -25.13
CA LYS A 313 -13.85 18.02 -26.11
C LYS A 313 -13.44 18.35 -27.55
N PRO A 314 -12.74 19.47 -27.83
CA PRO A 314 -12.33 19.80 -29.19
C PRO A 314 -11.30 18.80 -29.77
N MET A 315 -10.39 18.29 -28.95
CA MET A 315 -9.34 17.36 -29.40
C MET A 315 -9.91 15.96 -29.67
N LEU A 316 -10.79 15.47 -28.79
CA LEU A 316 -11.58 14.26 -29.01
C LEU A 316 -12.50 14.40 -30.22
N ALA A 317 -13.08 15.60 -30.42
CA ALA A 317 -13.95 15.88 -31.55
C ALA A 317 -13.23 15.75 -32.91
N ARG A 318 -11.99 16.24 -32.99
CA ARG A 318 -11.12 16.22 -34.17
C ARG A 318 -10.34 14.91 -34.36
N GLY A 319 -10.37 14.00 -33.38
CA GLY A 319 -9.59 12.77 -33.40
C GLY A 319 -8.08 12.99 -33.23
N GLU A 320 -7.68 14.16 -32.71
CA GLU A 320 -6.28 14.50 -32.41
C GLU A 320 -5.78 13.85 -31.12
N LEU A 321 -6.70 13.37 -30.29
CA LEU A 321 -6.42 12.72 -29.02
C LEU A 321 -7.11 11.35 -29.01
N GLN A 322 -6.31 10.29 -28.84
CA GLN A 322 -6.82 8.96 -28.55
C GLN A 322 -6.71 8.70 -27.04
N THR A 323 -7.83 8.34 -26.42
CA THR A 323 -7.91 8.17 -24.97
C THR A 323 -8.60 6.87 -24.61
N ILE A 324 -8.05 6.18 -23.62
CA ILE A 324 -8.70 5.11 -22.86
C ILE A 324 -9.12 5.73 -21.53
N GLY A 325 -10.42 5.76 -21.24
CA GLY A 325 -10.94 6.19 -19.94
C GLY A 325 -11.27 4.99 -19.05
N ALA A 326 -11.15 5.14 -17.74
CA ALA A 326 -11.76 4.23 -16.77
C ALA A 326 -12.64 5.00 -15.78
N THR A 327 -13.80 4.44 -15.43
CA THR A 327 -14.76 5.07 -14.49
C THR A 327 -15.73 4.01 -13.95
N THR A 328 -16.57 4.34 -12.97
CA THR A 328 -17.65 3.47 -12.49
C THR A 328 -18.90 3.57 -13.39
N THR A 329 -19.81 2.60 -13.26
CA THR A 329 -21.06 2.59 -14.02
C THR A 329 -21.90 3.84 -13.75
N ASP A 330 -21.93 4.29 -12.50
CA ASP A 330 -22.74 5.43 -12.07
C ASP A 330 -22.16 6.76 -12.55
N GLU A 331 -20.84 6.92 -12.46
CA GLU A 331 -20.15 8.11 -12.98
C GLU A 331 -20.27 8.23 -14.49
N TYR A 332 -20.18 7.12 -15.22
CA TYR A 332 -20.37 7.11 -16.67
C TYR A 332 -21.76 7.65 -17.04
N ARG A 333 -22.81 7.13 -16.39
CA ARG A 333 -24.19 7.59 -16.58
C ARG A 333 -24.38 9.06 -16.21
N LYS A 334 -23.75 9.50 -15.11
CA LYS A 334 -23.91 10.87 -14.59
C LYS A 334 -23.20 11.91 -15.46
N TYR A 335 -21.99 11.63 -15.93
CA TYR A 335 -21.10 12.64 -16.51
C TYR A 335 -20.80 12.46 -18.00
N ILE A 336 -20.81 11.22 -18.53
CA ILE A 336 -20.40 10.95 -19.91
C ILE A 336 -21.60 10.69 -20.82
N GLU A 337 -22.54 9.84 -20.38
CA GLU A 337 -23.72 9.46 -21.16
C GLU A 337 -24.69 10.65 -21.37
N LYS A 338 -24.78 11.55 -20.38
CA LYS A 338 -25.60 12.77 -20.49
C LYS A 338 -24.99 13.84 -21.41
N ASP A 339 -23.69 13.77 -21.71
CA ASP A 339 -23.01 14.74 -22.56
C ASP A 339 -22.93 14.23 -24.00
N ALA A 340 -23.78 14.79 -24.87
CA ALA A 340 -23.89 14.41 -26.28
C ALA A 340 -22.59 14.61 -27.10
N ALA A 341 -21.63 15.42 -26.63
CA ALA A 341 -20.34 15.56 -27.29
C ALA A 341 -19.41 14.38 -26.98
N LEU A 342 -19.42 13.92 -25.72
CA LEU A 342 -18.57 12.84 -25.23
C LEU A 342 -19.12 11.45 -25.56
N GLU A 343 -20.44 11.26 -25.45
CA GLU A 343 -21.14 10.03 -25.85
C GLU A 343 -20.89 9.65 -27.32
N ARG A 344 -20.70 10.66 -28.19
CA ARG A 344 -20.37 10.46 -29.60
C ARG A 344 -18.90 10.13 -29.85
N ARG A 345 -18.03 10.16 -28.84
CA ARG A 345 -16.57 9.93 -28.97
C ARG A 345 -16.09 8.75 -28.16
N PHE A 346 -16.77 8.45 -27.06
CA PHE A 346 -16.47 7.33 -26.21
C PHE A 346 -17.33 6.10 -26.54
N GLN A 347 -16.73 4.92 -26.44
CA GLN A 347 -17.42 3.63 -26.55
C GLN A 347 -17.29 2.89 -25.22
N PRO A 348 -18.40 2.58 -24.53
CA PRO A 348 -18.36 1.82 -23.30
C PRO A 348 -17.93 0.37 -23.53
N ILE A 349 -17.06 -0.14 -22.65
CA ILE A 349 -16.62 -1.53 -22.52
C ILE A 349 -16.83 -1.93 -21.07
N GLN A 350 -17.71 -2.90 -20.84
CA GLN A 350 -18.00 -3.39 -19.49
C GLN A 350 -16.86 -4.30 -19.02
N VAL A 351 -16.34 -4.02 -17.82
CA VAL A 351 -15.35 -4.85 -17.13
C VAL A 351 -16.05 -5.47 -15.93
N HIS A 352 -16.24 -6.78 -15.98
CA HIS A 352 -16.92 -7.53 -14.92
C HIS A 352 -15.94 -7.95 -13.82
N GLU A 353 -16.47 -8.14 -12.61
CA GLU A 353 -15.76 -8.84 -11.53
C GLU A 353 -15.44 -10.27 -11.99
N PRO A 354 -14.18 -10.74 -11.87
CA PRO A 354 -13.80 -12.09 -12.25
C PRO A 354 -14.45 -13.12 -11.34
N SER A 355 -14.62 -14.33 -11.87
CA SER A 355 -15.03 -15.48 -11.06
C SER A 355 -13.97 -15.85 -10.02
N ILE A 356 -14.35 -16.63 -9.01
CA ILE A 356 -13.43 -17.15 -8.00
C ILE A 356 -12.29 -17.95 -8.67
N ALA A 357 -12.61 -18.77 -9.68
CA ALA A 357 -11.63 -19.56 -10.41
C ALA A 357 -10.62 -18.67 -11.17
N GLU A 358 -11.09 -17.65 -11.88
CA GLU A 358 -10.22 -16.68 -12.56
C GLU A 358 -9.37 -15.89 -11.57
N THR A 359 -9.93 -15.53 -10.41
CA THR A 359 -9.19 -14.84 -9.35
C THR A 359 -8.05 -15.69 -8.82
N ILE A 360 -8.25 -17.00 -8.63
CA ILE A 360 -7.18 -17.91 -8.20
C ILE A 360 -6.05 -17.92 -9.24
N GLU A 361 -6.36 -17.94 -10.54
CA GLU A 361 -5.34 -17.87 -11.58
C GLU A 361 -4.62 -16.51 -11.61
N ILE A 362 -5.35 -15.40 -11.38
CA ILE A 362 -4.75 -14.07 -11.20
C ILE A 362 -3.75 -14.09 -10.03
N LEU A 363 -4.17 -14.61 -8.88
CA LEU A 363 -3.32 -14.71 -7.69
C LEU A 363 -2.09 -15.59 -7.91
N LYS A 364 -2.23 -16.71 -8.65
CA LYS A 364 -1.07 -17.55 -9.05
C LYS A 364 -0.08 -16.79 -9.90
N GLY A 365 -0.54 -15.96 -10.84
CA GLY A 365 0.32 -15.10 -11.66
C GLY A 365 1.07 -14.04 -10.85
N LEU A 366 0.44 -13.50 -9.80
CA LEU A 366 1.04 -12.49 -8.92
C LEU A 366 1.89 -13.07 -7.79
N ARG A 367 1.74 -14.36 -7.48
CA ARG A 367 2.38 -15.05 -6.34
C ARG A 367 3.87 -14.74 -6.22
N SER A 368 4.64 -14.93 -7.30
CA SER A 368 6.09 -14.74 -7.26
C SER A 368 6.51 -13.31 -6.91
N ARG A 369 5.71 -12.29 -7.27
CA ARG A 369 5.99 -10.90 -6.93
C ARG A 369 5.77 -10.64 -5.44
N TYR A 370 4.67 -11.12 -4.88
CA TYR A 370 4.39 -10.99 -3.44
C TYR A 370 5.35 -11.82 -2.57
N GLU A 371 5.70 -13.04 -3.00
CA GLU A 371 6.70 -13.87 -2.31
C GLU A 371 8.05 -13.15 -2.24
N ASN A 372 8.51 -12.57 -3.35
CA ASN A 372 9.76 -11.81 -3.40
C ASN A 372 9.69 -10.50 -2.61
N HIS A 373 8.56 -9.79 -2.67
CA HIS A 373 8.39 -8.52 -1.97
C HIS A 373 8.40 -8.69 -0.45
N HIS A 374 7.72 -9.72 0.07
CA HIS A 374 7.57 -9.96 1.51
C HIS A 374 8.56 -10.97 2.09
N HIS A 375 9.30 -11.70 1.23
CA HIS A 375 10.16 -12.82 1.61
C HIS A 375 9.40 -13.94 2.34
N VAL A 376 8.22 -14.28 1.84
CA VAL A 376 7.35 -15.38 2.32
C VAL A 376 7.13 -16.39 1.21
N THR A 377 6.70 -17.60 1.56
CA THR A 377 6.19 -18.59 0.61
C THR A 377 4.67 -18.63 0.72
N ILE A 378 3.94 -18.50 -0.39
CA ILE A 378 2.48 -18.50 -0.38
C ILE A 378 1.99 -19.86 -0.87
N THR A 379 1.15 -20.56 -0.13
CA THR A 379 0.65 -21.88 -0.56
C THR A 379 -0.51 -21.75 -1.55
N ASP A 380 -0.74 -22.79 -2.37
CA ASP A 380 -1.92 -22.82 -3.27
C ASP A 380 -3.24 -22.78 -2.49
N GLY A 381 -3.26 -23.43 -1.32
CA GLY A 381 -4.38 -23.37 -0.39
C GLY A 381 -4.68 -21.95 0.10
N ALA A 382 -3.64 -21.15 0.37
CA ALA A 382 -3.82 -19.75 0.74
C ALA A 382 -4.44 -18.92 -0.39
N LEU A 383 -4.05 -19.15 -1.65
CA LEU A 383 -4.64 -18.44 -2.80
C LEU A 383 -6.13 -18.78 -2.97
N GLN A 384 -6.47 -20.06 -2.83
CA GLN A 384 -7.86 -20.50 -2.86
C GLN A 384 -8.67 -19.90 -1.70
N ALA A 385 -8.13 -19.96 -0.48
CA ALA A 385 -8.75 -19.37 0.70
C ALA A 385 -8.95 -17.85 0.54
N ALA A 386 -7.95 -17.13 0.02
CA ALA A 386 -8.05 -15.68 -0.20
C ALA A 386 -9.19 -15.33 -1.16
N ALA A 387 -9.34 -16.06 -2.27
CA ALA A 387 -10.43 -15.84 -3.22
C ALA A 387 -11.81 -16.21 -2.65
N GLU A 388 -11.95 -17.39 -2.06
CA GLU A 388 -13.24 -17.89 -1.54
C GLU A 388 -13.71 -17.11 -0.31
N LEU A 389 -12.82 -16.88 0.65
CA LEU A 389 -13.17 -16.22 1.91
C LEU A 389 -13.37 -14.72 1.70
N SER A 390 -12.57 -14.04 0.86
CA SER A 390 -12.84 -12.64 0.55
C SER A 390 -14.17 -12.45 -0.18
N SER A 391 -14.52 -13.34 -1.11
CA SER A 391 -15.83 -13.33 -1.78
C SER A 391 -16.98 -13.47 -0.79
N ARG A 392 -16.81 -14.30 0.24
CA ARG A 392 -17.84 -14.61 1.24
C ARG A 392 -17.98 -13.57 2.35
N TYR A 393 -16.87 -13.06 2.87
CA TYR A 393 -16.84 -12.26 4.09
C TYR A 393 -16.62 -10.75 3.83
N ILE A 394 -16.04 -10.37 2.69
CA ILE A 394 -15.79 -8.97 2.31
C ILE A 394 -16.69 -8.63 1.11
N GLN A 395 -17.85 -8.04 1.39
CA GLN A 395 -18.89 -7.80 0.38
C GLN A 395 -18.92 -6.36 -0.18
N ASP A 396 -18.29 -5.42 0.50
CA ASP A 396 -18.19 -4.01 0.11
C ASP A 396 -17.10 -3.75 -0.96
N ARG A 397 -16.25 -4.75 -1.22
CA ARG A 397 -15.21 -4.74 -2.25
C ARG A 397 -15.40 -5.87 -3.24
N HIS A 398 -14.78 -5.72 -4.42
CA HIS A 398 -14.89 -6.64 -5.54
C HIS A 398 -13.59 -7.42 -5.74
N LEU A 399 -13.70 -8.63 -6.28
CA LEU A 399 -12.56 -9.38 -6.80
C LEU A 399 -11.97 -8.70 -8.05
N PRO A 400 -10.67 -8.86 -8.33
CA PRO A 400 -9.68 -9.62 -7.55
C PRO A 400 -9.04 -8.80 -6.40
N ASP A 401 -9.28 -7.48 -6.34
CA ASP A 401 -8.63 -6.54 -5.42
C ASP A 401 -8.67 -6.99 -3.95
N LYS A 402 -9.85 -7.32 -3.42
CA LYS A 402 -9.97 -7.80 -2.02
C LYS A 402 -9.21 -9.09 -1.72
N ALA A 403 -8.99 -9.95 -2.71
CA ALA A 403 -8.24 -11.19 -2.51
C ALA A 403 -6.73 -10.94 -2.57
N ILE A 404 -6.29 -10.03 -3.45
CA ILE A 404 -4.90 -9.57 -3.54
C ILE A 404 -4.48 -8.90 -2.23
N ASP A 405 -5.33 -8.02 -1.71
CA ASP A 405 -5.11 -7.29 -0.46
C ASP A 405 -4.89 -8.23 0.73
N LEU A 406 -5.67 -9.31 0.83
CA LEU A 406 -5.49 -10.33 1.88
C LEU A 406 -4.15 -11.06 1.79
N ILE A 407 -3.70 -11.38 0.57
CA ILE A 407 -2.39 -12.01 0.35
C ILE A 407 -1.26 -11.04 0.73
N ASP A 408 -1.39 -9.78 0.34
CA ASP A 408 -0.42 -8.72 0.65
C ASP A 408 -0.33 -8.49 2.15
N GLU A 409 -1.47 -8.34 2.83
CA GLU A 409 -1.56 -8.16 4.28
C GLU A 409 -1.00 -9.37 5.05
N ALA A 410 -1.34 -10.59 4.63
CA ALA A 410 -0.80 -11.81 5.22
C ALA A 410 0.73 -11.89 5.08
N GLY A 411 1.27 -11.56 3.91
CA GLY A 411 2.71 -11.52 3.65
C GLY A 411 3.41 -10.47 4.50
N ALA A 412 2.89 -9.24 4.51
CA ALA A 412 3.42 -8.14 5.30
C ALA A 412 3.42 -8.48 6.80
N ARG A 413 2.36 -9.12 7.28
CA ARG A 413 2.21 -9.48 8.68
C ARG A 413 3.21 -10.54 9.14
N LEU A 414 3.41 -11.60 8.36
CA LEU A 414 4.44 -12.61 8.68
C LEU A 414 5.84 -11.98 8.69
N ARG A 415 6.11 -11.09 7.72
CA ARG A 415 7.36 -10.33 7.68
C ARG A 415 7.56 -9.45 8.91
N ILE A 416 6.53 -8.73 9.36
CA ILE A 416 6.58 -7.92 10.58
C ILE A 416 6.81 -8.80 11.81
N ARG A 417 6.10 -9.94 11.93
CA ARG A 417 6.29 -10.90 13.03
C ARG A 417 7.73 -11.40 13.10
N ARG A 418 8.36 -11.68 11.95
CA ARG A 418 9.77 -12.11 11.89
C ARG A 418 10.76 -11.00 12.21
N LEU A 419 10.51 -9.77 11.78
CA LEU A 419 11.39 -8.62 12.05
C LEU A 419 11.22 -8.05 13.46
N THR A 420 10.16 -8.44 14.17
CA THR A 420 9.93 -8.02 15.55
C THR A 420 10.67 -8.94 16.50
N ALA A 421 11.53 -8.35 17.34
CA ALA A 421 12.24 -9.10 18.37
C ALA A 421 11.25 -9.84 19.30
N PRO A 422 11.48 -11.14 19.58
CA PRO A 422 10.68 -11.92 20.52
C PRO A 422 10.52 -11.23 21.88
N PRO A 423 9.42 -11.46 22.61
CA PRO A 423 9.21 -10.90 23.95
C PRO A 423 10.38 -11.16 24.89
N GLU A 424 10.98 -12.34 24.83
CA GLU A 424 12.16 -12.71 25.63
C GLU A 424 13.37 -11.81 25.37
N LEU A 425 13.62 -11.46 24.11
CA LEU A 425 14.70 -10.56 23.72
C LEU A 425 14.43 -9.13 24.23
N LYS A 426 13.17 -8.68 24.15
CA LYS A 426 12.75 -7.39 24.74
C LYS A 426 12.89 -7.36 26.27
N GLU A 427 12.59 -8.45 26.95
CA GLU A 427 12.80 -8.57 28.40
C GLU A 427 14.28 -8.55 28.78
N LEU A 428 15.12 -9.23 27.99
CA LEU A 428 16.58 -9.18 28.14
C LEU A 428 17.12 -7.76 27.93
N ASP A 429 16.69 -7.07 26.87
CA ASP A 429 17.03 -5.66 26.62
C ASP A 429 16.67 -4.78 27.84
N ALA A 430 15.48 -4.96 28.40
CA ALA A 430 15.03 -4.20 29.57
C ALA A 430 15.86 -4.50 30.82
N LYS A 431 16.22 -5.78 31.06
CA LYS A 431 17.08 -6.19 32.18
C LYS A 431 18.49 -5.62 32.04
N VAL A 432 19.09 -5.68 30.85
CA VAL A 432 20.41 -5.10 30.57
C VAL A 432 20.40 -3.59 30.78
N ALA A 433 19.38 -2.88 30.27
CA ALA A 433 19.24 -1.44 30.46
C ALA A 433 19.07 -1.04 31.94
N LYS A 434 18.34 -1.86 32.72
CA LYS A 434 18.20 -1.65 34.17
C LYS A 434 19.54 -1.82 34.90
N LEU A 435 20.27 -2.90 34.62
CA LEU A 435 21.60 -3.12 35.21
C LEU A 435 22.61 -2.05 34.82
N ALA A 436 22.56 -1.55 33.59
CA ALA A 436 23.42 -0.44 33.16
C ALA A 436 23.17 0.82 34.00
N LYS A 437 21.90 1.17 34.26
CA LYS A 437 21.54 2.29 35.15
C LYS A 437 21.99 2.07 36.59
N GLU A 438 21.78 0.87 37.13
CA GLU A 438 22.18 0.54 38.51
C GLU A 438 23.71 0.58 38.66
N LYS A 439 24.45 0.11 37.65
CA LYS A 439 25.91 0.16 37.60
C LYS A 439 26.41 1.60 37.54
N ASP A 440 25.85 2.42 36.66
CA ASP A 440 26.23 3.83 36.54
C ASP A 440 25.93 4.61 37.83
N GLN A 441 24.85 4.26 38.54
CA GLN A 441 24.54 4.82 39.84
C GLN A 441 25.55 4.38 40.90
N ALA A 442 25.90 3.09 40.97
CA ALA A 442 26.94 2.58 41.88
C ALA A 442 28.30 3.25 41.64
N ILE A 443 28.66 3.52 40.38
CA ILE A 443 29.88 4.27 40.02
C ILE A 443 29.81 5.72 40.55
N LYS A 444 28.66 6.39 40.40
CA LYS A 444 28.45 7.76 40.95
C LYS A 444 28.54 7.79 42.47
N ASP A 445 28.04 6.76 43.12
CA ASP A 445 28.06 6.61 44.58
C ASP A 445 29.41 6.10 45.12
N GLN A 446 30.40 5.90 44.23
CA GLN A 446 31.75 5.37 44.53
C GLN A 446 31.76 3.96 45.16
N ASP A 447 30.67 3.21 44.98
CA ASP A 447 30.55 1.80 45.39
C ASP A 447 31.11 0.89 44.28
N PHE A 448 32.44 0.81 44.21
CA PHE A 448 33.14 0.08 43.15
C PHE A 448 32.95 -1.43 43.21
N GLU A 449 32.70 -2.00 44.39
CA GLU A 449 32.48 -3.43 44.58
C GLU A 449 31.12 -3.84 43.99
N LYS A 450 30.07 -3.08 44.30
CA LYS A 450 28.74 -3.28 43.69
C LYS A 450 28.74 -2.99 42.19
N ALA A 451 29.48 -1.99 41.73
CA ALA A 451 29.62 -1.70 40.31
C ALA A 451 30.29 -2.87 39.55
N ALA A 452 31.27 -3.55 40.15
CA ALA A 452 31.91 -4.73 39.58
C ALA A 452 30.93 -5.92 39.49
N GLU A 453 30.16 -6.21 40.54
CA GLU A 453 29.14 -7.26 40.48
C GLU A 453 28.06 -7.00 39.41
N LEU A 454 27.60 -5.75 39.29
CA LEU A 454 26.61 -5.35 38.30
C LEU A 454 27.16 -5.43 36.88
N ARG A 455 28.46 -5.14 36.70
CA ARG A 455 29.16 -5.32 35.42
C ARG A 455 29.20 -6.80 35.02
N ASP A 456 29.59 -7.69 35.92
CA ASP A 456 29.66 -9.13 35.61
C ASP A 456 28.27 -9.71 35.27
N LYS A 457 27.23 -9.27 35.99
CA LYS A 457 25.83 -9.61 35.68
C LYS A 457 25.39 -9.06 34.33
N GLN A 458 25.79 -7.82 34.00
CA GLN A 458 25.51 -7.19 32.71
C GLN A 458 26.19 -7.96 31.57
N GLU A 459 27.49 -8.26 31.68
CA GLU A 459 28.25 -9.01 30.67
C GLU A 459 27.64 -10.39 30.41
N LYS A 460 27.18 -11.09 31.46
CA LYS A 460 26.50 -12.38 31.32
C LYS A 460 25.17 -12.27 30.56
N LEU A 461 24.33 -11.28 30.89
CA LEU A 461 23.06 -11.08 30.20
C LEU A 461 23.25 -10.55 28.77
N GLU A 462 24.29 -9.77 28.51
CA GLU A 462 24.65 -9.33 27.16
C GLU A 462 25.11 -10.50 26.28
N ALA A 463 25.86 -11.46 26.86
CA ALA A 463 26.24 -12.68 26.17
C ALA A 463 25.00 -13.55 25.83
N GLU A 464 24.11 -13.77 26.80
CA GLU A 464 22.85 -14.51 26.58
C GLU A 464 21.95 -13.82 25.54
N ARG A 465 21.82 -12.49 25.62
CA ARG A 465 21.10 -11.68 24.64
C ARG A 465 21.70 -11.85 23.25
N LYS A 466 23.02 -11.80 23.11
CA LYS A 466 23.71 -11.93 21.83
C LYS A 466 23.51 -13.32 21.22
N GLU A 467 23.57 -14.37 22.05
CA GLU A 467 23.29 -15.75 21.65
C GLU A 467 21.85 -15.91 21.12
N LYS A 468 20.86 -15.42 21.88
CA LYS A 468 19.46 -15.43 21.44
C LYS A 468 19.20 -14.57 20.21
N GLU A 469 19.90 -13.43 20.08
CA GLU A 469 19.81 -12.57 18.90
C GLU A 469 20.38 -13.27 17.66
N SER A 470 21.52 -13.97 17.78
CA SER A 470 22.05 -14.78 16.68
C SER A 470 21.11 -15.92 16.31
N ALA A 471 20.59 -16.68 17.29
CA ALA A 471 19.65 -17.77 17.03
C ALA A 471 18.39 -17.29 16.30
N TRP A 472 17.83 -16.15 16.73
CA TRP A 472 16.69 -15.52 16.06
C TRP A 472 17.01 -15.07 14.62
N ARG A 473 18.18 -14.48 14.39
CA ARG A 473 18.61 -14.03 13.04
C ARG A 473 18.93 -15.20 12.10
N GLU A 474 19.50 -16.27 12.64
CA GLU A 474 19.87 -17.49 11.90
C GLU A 474 18.65 -18.38 11.58
N GLY A 475 17.46 -18.01 12.06
CA GLY A 475 16.20 -18.61 11.63
C GLY A 475 15.64 -19.67 12.57
N GLU A 476 16.15 -19.81 13.80
CA GLU A 476 15.50 -20.61 14.86
C GLU A 476 14.25 -19.90 15.45
N SER A 477 13.65 -18.97 14.71
CA SER A 477 12.35 -18.44 15.08
C SER A 477 11.26 -19.45 14.70
N ASP A 478 10.40 -19.83 15.63
CA ASP A 478 9.22 -20.69 15.39
C ASP A 478 8.20 -20.12 14.36
N VAL A 479 8.43 -18.89 13.87
CA VAL A 479 7.57 -18.22 12.90
C VAL A 479 7.81 -18.78 11.50
N LYS A 480 6.91 -19.67 11.06
CA LYS A 480 6.87 -20.14 9.68
C LYS A 480 6.65 -18.96 8.73
N MET A 481 7.57 -18.73 7.79
CA MET A 481 7.43 -17.72 6.73
C MET A 481 6.57 -18.23 5.56
N VAL A 482 5.48 -18.90 5.90
CA VAL A 482 4.57 -19.55 4.95
C VAL A 482 3.18 -18.97 5.16
N VAL A 483 2.62 -18.37 4.11
CA VAL A 483 1.22 -17.96 4.06
C VAL A 483 0.40 -19.19 3.67
N ASP A 484 -0.32 -19.73 4.65
CA ASP A 484 -1.28 -20.81 4.49
C ASP A 484 -2.72 -20.32 4.66
N GLU A 485 -3.67 -21.24 4.55
CA GLU A 485 -5.10 -20.98 4.69
C GLU A 485 -5.46 -20.38 6.06
N ASP A 486 -4.73 -20.79 7.11
CA ASP A 486 -4.98 -20.36 8.48
C ASP A 486 -4.54 -18.91 8.70
N VAL A 487 -3.40 -18.51 8.10
CA VAL A 487 -2.97 -17.10 8.10
C VAL A 487 -3.99 -16.21 7.39
N ILE A 488 -4.53 -16.64 6.24
CA ILE A 488 -5.56 -15.87 5.52
C ILE A 488 -6.83 -15.74 6.36
N ALA A 489 -7.26 -16.82 6.99
CA ALA A 489 -8.39 -16.79 7.92
C ALA A 489 -8.15 -15.86 9.12
N GLU A 490 -6.94 -15.84 9.68
CA GLU A 490 -6.54 -14.93 10.77
C GLU A 490 -6.65 -13.46 10.33
N VAL A 491 -6.16 -13.14 9.13
CA VAL A 491 -6.22 -11.79 8.56
C VAL A 491 -7.68 -11.36 8.39
N ILE A 492 -8.50 -12.15 7.69
CA ILE A 492 -9.93 -11.81 7.50
C ILE A 492 -10.63 -11.63 8.84
N SER A 493 -10.33 -12.48 9.83
CA SER A 493 -10.94 -12.38 11.14
C SER A 493 -10.62 -11.07 11.86
N GLN A 494 -9.43 -10.53 11.65
CA GLN A 494 -9.05 -9.25 12.22
C GLN A 494 -9.61 -8.06 11.44
N THR A 495 -9.55 -8.11 10.11
CA THR A 495 -10.04 -7.05 9.24
C THR A 495 -11.55 -6.88 9.37
N THR A 496 -12.28 -8.00 9.48
CA THR A 496 -13.75 -8.00 9.55
C THR A 496 -14.30 -8.09 10.97
N GLY A 497 -13.47 -8.46 11.95
CA GLY A 497 -13.91 -8.80 13.31
C GLY A 497 -14.67 -10.12 13.41
N ILE A 498 -14.81 -10.87 12.31
CA ILE A 498 -15.63 -12.08 12.24
C ILE A 498 -14.73 -13.30 12.32
N PRO A 499 -14.92 -14.22 13.26
CA PRO A 499 -14.10 -15.42 13.31
C PRO A 499 -14.33 -16.31 12.06
N VAL A 500 -13.37 -16.30 11.14
CA VAL A 500 -13.38 -17.12 9.92
C VAL A 500 -12.74 -18.45 10.23
N PHE A 501 -13.44 -19.28 10.98
CA PHE A 501 -13.01 -20.64 11.17
C PHE A 501 -13.61 -21.51 10.06
N LYS A 502 -12.84 -22.47 9.53
CA LYS A 502 -13.46 -23.67 8.97
C LYS A 502 -14.43 -24.21 10.03
N LEU A 503 -15.47 -24.95 9.62
CA LEU A 503 -16.28 -25.77 10.53
C LEU A 503 -15.36 -26.81 11.19
N THR A 504 -14.60 -26.36 12.18
CA THR A 504 -13.65 -27.14 12.93
C THR A 504 -14.47 -27.97 13.91
N GLN A 505 -13.88 -29.07 14.38
CA GLN A 505 -14.48 -29.80 15.51
C GLN A 505 -14.79 -28.87 16.69
N ALA A 506 -14.03 -27.78 16.86
CA ALA A 506 -14.28 -26.76 17.87
C ALA A 506 -15.58 -25.98 17.66
N GLU A 507 -15.91 -25.53 16.43
CA GLU A 507 -17.17 -24.82 16.16
C GLU A 507 -18.37 -25.76 16.28
N SER A 508 -18.26 -26.98 15.74
CA SER A 508 -19.33 -27.98 15.91
C SER A 508 -19.59 -28.27 17.38
N LYS A 509 -18.53 -28.38 18.20
CA LYS A 509 -18.64 -28.52 19.66
C LYS A 509 -19.26 -27.27 20.30
N LYS A 510 -18.85 -26.06 19.90
CA LYS A 510 -19.43 -24.78 20.37
C LYS A 510 -20.94 -24.76 20.14
N LEU A 511 -21.37 -25.05 18.91
CA LEU A 511 -22.79 -25.10 18.51
C LEU A 511 -23.59 -26.20 19.25
N MET A 512 -22.98 -27.35 19.54
CA MET A 512 -23.62 -28.40 20.34
C MET A 512 -23.86 -27.96 21.79
N SER A 513 -22.96 -27.15 22.36
CA SER A 513 -23.12 -26.55 23.69
C SER A 513 -23.96 -25.25 23.73
N MET A 514 -24.57 -24.84 22.61
CA MET A 514 -25.26 -23.55 22.50
C MET A 514 -26.36 -23.35 23.56
N GLU A 515 -27.20 -24.36 23.79
CA GLU A 515 -28.28 -24.28 24.78
C GLU A 515 -27.73 -24.05 26.19
N SER A 516 -26.71 -24.83 26.58
CA SER A 516 -26.07 -24.68 27.89
C SER A 516 -25.37 -23.34 28.07
N GLU A 517 -24.74 -22.79 27.02
CA GLU A 517 -24.08 -21.49 27.07
C GLU A 517 -25.08 -20.35 27.18
N LEU A 518 -26.18 -20.38 26.41
CA LEU A 518 -27.25 -19.38 26.50
C LEU A 518 -27.91 -19.41 27.89
N HIS A 519 -28.13 -20.59 28.47
CA HIS A 519 -28.71 -20.74 29.81
C HIS A 519 -27.83 -20.23 30.95
N LYS A 520 -26.53 -19.95 30.72
CA LYS A 520 -25.71 -19.25 31.74
C LYS A 520 -26.19 -17.82 31.99
N ARG A 521 -26.78 -17.19 30.96
CA ARG A 521 -27.27 -15.80 31.00
C ARG A 521 -28.80 -15.73 31.00
N ILE A 522 -29.48 -16.66 30.35
CA ILE A 522 -30.94 -16.72 30.22
C ILE A 522 -31.53 -17.72 31.21
N ILE A 523 -32.28 -17.20 32.19
CA ILE A 523 -32.93 -18.00 33.22
C ILE A 523 -34.35 -18.37 32.74
N GLY A 524 -34.64 -19.67 32.67
CA GLY A 524 -35.90 -20.20 32.11
C GLY A 524 -35.95 -20.08 30.58
N GLN A 525 -37.16 -19.92 30.03
CA GLN A 525 -37.40 -19.81 28.57
C GLN A 525 -36.85 -21.00 27.75
N ASP A 526 -36.85 -22.21 28.34
CA ASP A 526 -36.22 -23.41 27.77
C ASP A 526 -36.72 -23.73 26.35
N GLU A 527 -38.03 -23.55 26.11
CA GLU A 527 -38.64 -23.76 24.80
C GLU A 527 -38.08 -22.79 23.74
N ALA A 528 -37.93 -21.51 24.08
CA ALA A 528 -37.39 -20.50 23.18
C ALA A 528 -35.91 -20.74 22.88
N VAL A 529 -35.11 -21.03 23.91
CA VAL A 529 -33.67 -21.32 23.77
C VAL A 529 -33.43 -22.58 22.93
N SER A 530 -34.20 -23.64 23.15
CA SER A 530 -34.09 -24.88 22.38
C SER A 530 -34.51 -24.69 20.92
N ALA A 531 -35.62 -24.01 20.66
CA ALA A 531 -36.10 -23.72 19.30
C ALA A 531 -35.08 -22.88 18.51
N LEU A 532 -34.55 -21.83 19.13
CA LEU A 532 -33.50 -20.96 18.58
C LEU A 532 -32.24 -21.77 18.24
N SER A 533 -31.71 -22.52 19.21
CA SER A 533 -30.49 -23.30 19.07
C SER A 533 -30.60 -24.36 17.98
N ARG A 534 -31.75 -25.05 17.89
CA ARG A 534 -32.01 -26.05 16.85
C ARG A 534 -32.03 -25.43 15.46
N SER A 535 -32.65 -24.26 15.30
CA SER A 535 -32.72 -23.58 14.00
C SER A 535 -31.33 -23.15 13.52
N ILE A 536 -30.55 -22.53 14.41
CA ILE A 536 -29.21 -22.03 14.10
C ILE A 536 -28.23 -23.16 13.81
N ARG A 537 -28.29 -24.27 14.55
CA ARG A 537 -27.51 -25.47 14.23
C ARG A 537 -27.79 -25.98 12.81
N ARG A 538 -29.06 -26.04 12.38
CA ARG A 538 -29.41 -26.45 11.00
C ARG A 538 -28.84 -25.50 9.96
N ALA A 539 -28.94 -24.18 10.22
CA ALA A 539 -28.41 -23.17 9.31
C ALA A 539 -26.89 -23.27 9.16
N ARG A 540 -26.16 -23.46 10.26
CA ARG A 540 -24.69 -23.56 10.27
C ARG A 540 -24.16 -24.83 9.62
N VAL A 541 -24.93 -25.92 9.65
CA VAL A 541 -24.58 -27.19 8.96
C VAL A 541 -24.90 -27.14 7.46
N GLY A 542 -25.33 -25.98 6.93
CA GLY A 542 -25.57 -25.81 5.49
C GLY A 542 -26.89 -26.42 4.99
N LEU A 543 -27.79 -26.78 5.91
CA LEU A 543 -29.12 -27.33 5.58
C LEU A 543 -30.18 -26.23 5.36
N LYS A 544 -29.79 -24.95 5.42
CA LYS A 544 -30.67 -23.82 5.09
C LYS A 544 -30.56 -23.44 3.61
N ASP A 545 -31.56 -22.73 3.11
CA ASP A 545 -31.44 -22.02 1.85
C ASP A 545 -30.34 -20.92 1.98
N PRO A 546 -29.29 -20.95 1.16
CA PRO A 546 -28.22 -19.95 1.21
C PRO A 546 -28.71 -18.54 0.86
N LYS A 547 -29.88 -18.39 0.25
CA LYS A 547 -30.47 -17.09 -0.08
C LYS A 547 -31.17 -16.42 1.10
N ARG A 548 -31.41 -17.11 2.22
CA ARG A 548 -32.14 -16.56 3.37
C ARG A 548 -31.22 -16.18 4.53
N PRO A 549 -31.67 -15.34 5.48
CA PRO A 549 -30.96 -15.10 6.74
C PRO A 549 -30.56 -16.39 7.48
N ALA A 550 -29.57 -16.32 8.37
CA ALA A 550 -29.11 -17.45 9.17
C ALA A 550 -30.21 -17.99 10.08
N GLY A 551 -31.08 -17.12 10.57
CA GLY A 551 -32.32 -17.51 11.21
C GLY A 551 -33.28 -16.34 11.33
N SER A 552 -34.56 -16.62 11.27
CA SER A 552 -35.61 -15.62 11.42
C SER A 552 -36.57 -16.07 12.50
N PHE A 553 -36.74 -15.23 13.52
CA PHE A 553 -37.45 -15.58 14.75
C PHE A 553 -38.42 -14.47 15.14
N ILE A 554 -39.54 -14.88 15.74
CA ILE A 554 -40.49 -13.97 16.38
C ILE A 554 -40.53 -14.34 17.87
N PHE A 555 -40.16 -13.40 18.73
CA PHE A 555 -40.25 -13.59 20.18
C PHE A 555 -41.58 -13.02 20.72
N ALA A 556 -42.52 -13.92 20.99
CA ALA A 556 -43.82 -13.59 21.57
C ALA A 556 -43.77 -13.59 23.11
N GLY A 557 -44.45 -12.63 23.74
CA GLY A 557 -44.50 -12.48 25.21
C GLY A 557 -44.62 -11.02 25.66
N PRO A 558 -44.92 -10.73 26.93
CA PRO A 558 -44.94 -9.36 27.44
C PRO A 558 -43.53 -8.75 27.51
N THR A 559 -43.46 -7.43 27.72
CA THR A 559 -42.18 -6.74 27.96
C THR A 559 -41.52 -7.26 29.25
N GLY A 560 -40.18 -7.28 29.28
CA GLY A 560 -39.41 -7.70 30.46
C GLY A 560 -39.21 -9.21 30.64
N VAL A 561 -39.74 -10.08 29.76
CA VAL A 561 -39.56 -11.54 29.85
C VAL A 561 -38.20 -12.07 29.37
N GLY A 562 -37.30 -11.17 28.92
CA GLY A 562 -35.95 -11.53 28.49
C GLY A 562 -35.74 -11.65 26.97
N LYS A 563 -36.66 -11.16 26.12
CA LYS A 563 -36.53 -11.23 24.65
C LYS A 563 -35.26 -10.53 24.12
N THR A 564 -35.06 -9.29 24.55
CA THR A 564 -33.87 -8.49 24.18
C THR A 564 -32.59 -9.11 24.74
N GLU A 565 -32.67 -9.68 25.95
CA GLU A 565 -31.53 -10.33 26.59
C GLU A 565 -31.12 -11.60 25.85
N LEU A 566 -32.09 -12.38 25.36
CA LEU A 566 -31.82 -13.55 24.52
C LEU A 566 -31.13 -13.16 23.20
N ALA A 567 -31.54 -12.05 22.57
CA ALA A 567 -30.87 -11.55 21.37
C ALA A 567 -29.42 -11.09 21.62
N LYS A 568 -29.16 -10.44 22.76
CA LYS A 568 -27.81 -10.05 23.21
C LYS A 568 -26.92 -11.28 23.50
N ALA A 569 -27.46 -12.25 24.25
CA ALA A 569 -26.76 -13.49 24.53
C ALA A 569 -26.46 -14.27 23.25
N LEU A 570 -27.36 -14.22 22.26
CA LEU A 570 -27.16 -14.81 20.96
C LEU A 570 -26.04 -14.14 20.16
N ALA A 571 -26.02 -12.80 20.12
CA ALA A 571 -24.96 -12.04 19.46
C ALA A 571 -23.60 -12.36 20.06
N GLN A 572 -23.49 -12.33 21.40
CA GLN A 572 -22.28 -12.71 22.13
C GLN A 572 -21.86 -14.17 21.84
N PHE A 573 -22.79 -15.11 21.76
CA PHE A 573 -22.45 -16.51 21.52
C PHE A 573 -21.97 -16.77 20.08
N LEU A 574 -22.64 -16.16 19.10
CA LEU A 574 -22.36 -16.40 17.67
C LEU A 574 -21.16 -15.62 17.16
N PHE A 575 -20.98 -14.38 17.62
CA PHE A 575 -20.00 -13.45 17.08
C PHE A 575 -18.93 -13.07 18.11
N ASP A 576 -18.99 -13.62 19.33
CA ASP A 576 -18.12 -13.26 20.44
C ASP A 576 -18.13 -11.74 20.78
N ASP A 577 -19.17 -11.04 20.33
CA ASP A 577 -19.39 -9.60 20.46
C ASP A 577 -20.88 -9.29 20.70
N GLU A 578 -21.22 -8.65 21.83
CA GLU A 578 -22.58 -8.17 22.12
C GLU A 578 -22.98 -6.98 21.21
N ASP A 579 -22.00 -6.18 20.76
CA ASP A 579 -22.21 -5.03 19.85
C ASP A 579 -22.47 -5.46 18.40
N ALA A 580 -22.46 -6.77 18.11
CA ALA A 580 -22.99 -7.35 16.88
C ALA A 580 -24.53 -7.36 16.85
N LEU A 581 -25.20 -6.91 17.91
CA LEU A 581 -26.66 -6.71 17.93
C LEU A 581 -27.04 -5.36 17.30
N ILE A 582 -27.66 -5.40 16.13
CA ILE A 582 -28.32 -4.24 15.51
C ILE A 582 -29.75 -4.17 16.04
N ARG A 583 -29.98 -3.31 17.02
CA ARG A 583 -31.32 -3.05 17.55
C ARG A 583 -31.99 -1.91 16.78
N VAL A 584 -33.24 -2.13 16.38
CA VAL A 584 -34.11 -1.12 15.79
C VAL A 584 -35.43 -1.11 16.56
N ASP A 585 -35.76 0.04 17.14
CA ASP A 585 -37.03 0.25 17.85
C ASP A 585 -38.12 0.58 16.85
N MET A 586 -39.09 -0.32 16.66
CA MET A 586 -40.16 -0.14 15.67
C MET A 586 -41.22 0.88 16.08
N SER A 587 -41.23 1.34 17.34
CA SER A 587 -42.10 2.43 17.77
C SER A 587 -41.76 3.76 17.08
N GLU A 588 -40.48 3.95 16.69
CA GLU A 588 -40.04 5.12 15.90
C GLU A 588 -40.50 5.08 14.43
N PHE A 589 -41.03 3.93 13.98
CA PHE A 589 -41.40 3.67 12.58
C PHE A 589 -42.89 3.40 12.37
N SER A 590 -43.74 4.02 13.19
CA SER A 590 -45.21 3.92 13.09
C SER A 590 -45.80 4.72 11.92
N GLU A 591 -45.09 5.74 11.43
CA GLU A 591 -45.55 6.58 10.33
C GLU A 591 -45.26 6.00 8.95
N LYS A 592 -46.10 6.34 7.96
CA LYS A 592 -46.00 5.84 6.58
C LYS A 592 -44.65 6.11 5.91
N TYR A 593 -44.01 7.25 6.18
CA TYR A 593 -42.73 7.63 5.56
C TYR A 593 -41.51 7.03 6.29
N ALA A 594 -41.70 6.35 7.41
CA ALA A 594 -40.61 5.83 8.21
C ALA A 594 -39.87 4.66 7.52
N ALA A 595 -40.54 3.91 6.64
CA ALA A 595 -39.90 2.86 5.83
C ALA A 595 -38.72 3.42 5.00
N SER A 596 -38.86 4.63 4.44
CA SER A 596 -37.79 5.32 3.72
C SER A 596 -36.60 5.67 4.61
N ARG A 597 -36.82 5.93 5.90
CA ARG A 597 -35.75 6.19 6.88
C ARG A 597 -35.01 4.89 7.24
N LEU A 598 -35.75 3.78 7.36
CA LEU A 598 -35.19 2.49 7.76
C LEU A 598 -34.37 1.83 6.64
N PHE A 599 -34.88 1.86 5.40
CA PHE A 599 -34.29 1.14 4.26
C PHE A 599 -33.66 2.05 3.18
N GLY A 600 -33.87 3.37 3.28
CA GLY A 600 -33.42 4.35 2.30
C GLY A 600 -34.56 4.88 1.44
N ALA A 601 -34.52 6.18 1.11
CA ALA A 601 -35.57 6.81 0.33
C ALA A 601 -35.41 6.51 -1.17
N PRO A 602 -36.50 6.26 -1.92
CA PRO A 602 -36.42 6.03 -3.36
C PRO A 602 -36.06 7.33 -4.14
N PRO A 603 -35.60 7.23 -5.41
CA PRO A 603 -35.27 8.39 -6.23
C PRO A 603 -36.38 9.44 -6.27
N GLY A 604 -36.05 10.68 -5.91
CA GLY A 604 -36.98 11.82 -5.93
C GLY A 604 -37.60 12.19 -4.57
N TYR A 605 -37.25 11.50 -3.49
CA TYR A 605 -37.67 11.83 -2.11
C TYR A 605 -36.53 12.49 -1.31
N VAL A 606 -36.88 13.32 -0.32
CA VAL A 606 -35.90 13.94 0.61
C VAL A 606 -35.19 12.84 1.40
N GLY A 607 -33.86 12.87 1.44
CA GLY A 607 -33.03 11.82 2.04
C GLY A 607 -32.57 10.71 1.07
N TYR A 608 -32.80 10.86 -0.24
CA TYR A 608 -32.31 9.92 -1.26
C TYR A 608 -30.78 9.71 -1.23
N GLU A 609 -30.03 10.77 -0.90
CA GLU A 609 -28.56 10.70 -0.80
C GLU A 609 -28.07 10.09 0.52
N GLU A 610 -28.96 9.80 1.47
CA GLU A 610 -28.65 9.15 2.74
C GLU A 610 -29.12 7.68 2.69
N GLY A 611 -28.22 6.75 3.02
CA GLY A 611 -28.57 5.34 3.16
C GLY A 611 -29.53 5.11 4.34
N GLY A 612 -30.39 4.10 4.25
CA GLY A 612 -31.31 3.78 5.34
C GLY A 612 -30.58 3.32 6.60
N GLU A 613 -31.17 3.59 7.77
CA GLU A 613 -30.54 3.30 9.05
C GLU A 613 -30.18 1.81 9.22
N LEU A 614 -31.09 0.90 8.86
CA LEU A 614 -30.84 -0.53 8.94
C LEU A 614 -29.89 -0.99 7.83
N THR A 615 -30.13 -0.54 6.60
CA THR A 615 -29.32 -0.92 5.43
C THR A 615 -27.86 -0.54 5.59
N GLU A 616 -27.56 0.63 6.15
CA GLU A 616 -26.19 1.07 6.44
C GLU A 616 -25.55 0.25 7.57
N LYS A 617 -26.28 0.02 8.67
CA LYS A 617 -25.78 -0.77 9.81
C LYS A 617 -25.48 -2.22 9.38
N VAL A 618 -26.36 -2.85 8.61
CA VAL A 618 -26.17 -4.22 8.10
C VAL A 618 -25.09 -4.26 7.02
N ARG A 619 -24.98 -3.26 6.14
CA ARG A 619 -23.87 -3.21 5.17
C ARG A 619 -22.51 -3.12 5.87
N ARG A 620 -22.40 -2.38 6.97
CA ARG A 620 -21.17 -2.27 7.77
C ARG A 620 -20.92 -3.50 8.64
N LYS A 621 -21.97 -4.14 9.15
CA LYS A 621 -21.93 -5.35 9.98
C LYS A 621 -22.88 -6.44 9.43
N PRO A 622 -22.53 -7.11 8.31
CA PRO A 622 -23.43 -8.09 7.68
C PRO A 622 -23.60 -9.37 8.52
N PHE A 623 -22.67 -9.64 9.43
CA PHE A 623 -22.74 -10.71 10.42
C PHE A 623 -23.16 -10.11 11.76
N SER A 624 -24.46 -10.05 11.96
CA SER A 624 -25.07 -9.38 13.11
C SER A 624 -26.38 -10.05 13.48
N VAL A 625 -26.84 -9.84 14.70
CA VAL A 625 -28.23 -10.17 15.06
C VAL A 625 -29.04 -8.91 14.85
N VAL A 626 -30.04 -8.93 13.98
CA VAL A 626 -30.97 -7.80 13.80
C VAL A 626 -32.20 -8.00 14.69
N LEU A 627 -32.40 -7.10 15.65
CA LEU A 627 -33.54 -7.12 16.56
C LEU A 627 -34.51 -5.98 16.21
N PHE A 628 -35.67 -6.34 15.66
CA PHE A 628 -36.82 -5.46 15.52
C PHE A 628 -37.64 -5.49 16.81
N ASP A 629 -37.44 -4.51 17.68
CA ASP A 629 -38.14 -4.41 18.96
C ASP A 629 -39.54 -3.82 18.74
N GLU A 630 -40.54 -4.30 19.47
CA GLU A 630 -41.95 -3.86 19.36
C GLU A 630 -42.50 -3.82 17.92
N ILE A 631 -42.21 -4.85 17.11
CA ILE A 631 -42.59 -4.90 15.67
C ILE A 631 -44.08 -4.68 15.42
N GLU A 632 -44.95 -4.98 16.37
CA GLU A 632 -46.39 -4.69 16.29
C GLU A 632 -46.74 -3.19 16.21
N LYS A 633 -45.81 -2.31 16.55
CA LYS A 633 -45.95 -0.84 16.47
C LYS A 633 -45.54 -0.27 15.12
N ALA A 634 -44.87 -1.06 14.28
CA ALA A 634 -44.40 -0.65 12.96
C ALA A 634 -45.56 -0.35 12.00
N HIS A 635 -45.33 0.55 11.05
CA HIS A 635 -46.24 0.75 9.93
C HIS A 635 -46.35 -0.54 9.06
N PRO A 636 -47.54 -0.92 8.56
CA PRO A 636 -47.74 -2.12 7.73
C PRO A 636 -46.80 -2.25 6.52
N ASP A 637 -46.44 -1.13 5.88
CA ASP A 637 -45.55 -1.13 4.71
C ASP A 637 -44.15 -1.67 5.02
N ILE A 638 -43.69 -1.59 6.28
CA ILE A 638 -42.39 -2.12 6.70
C ILE A 638 -42.38 -3.65 6.62
N PHE A 639 -43.51 -4.31 6.89
CA PHE A 639 -43.61 -5.77 6.81
C PHE A 639 -43.42 -6.29 5.39
N ASN A 640 -43.87 -5.56 4.36
CA ASN A 640 -43.66 -5.95 2.96
C ASN A 640 -42.16 -5.97 2.62
N THR A 641 -41.44 -4.96 3.09
CA THR A 641 -40.00 -4.86 2.90
C THR A 641 -39.24 -5.89 3.73
N LEU A 642 -39.67 -6.16 4.96
CA LEU A 642 -39.11 -7.24 5.79
C LEU A 642 -39.35 -8.62 5.18
N LEU A 643 -40.50 -8.87 4.54
CA LEU A 643 -40.75 -10.13 3.83
C LEU A 643 -39.71 -10.36 2.74
N GLN A 644 -39.34 -9.32 1.97
CA GLN A 644 -38.27 -9.41 0.99
C GLN A 644 -36.93 -9.79 1.64
N VAL A 645 -36.59 -9.18 2.78
CA VAL A 645 -35.38 -9.53 3.54
C VAL A 645 -35.41 -10.99 4.01
N LEU A 646 -36.56 -11.46 4.51
CA LEU A 646 -36.73 -12.81 5.05
C LEU A 646 -36.72 -13.90 3.96
N ASP A 647 -37.23 -13.60 2.76
CA ASP A 647 -37.30 -14.55 1.64
C ASP A 647 -36.05 -14.54 0.74
N ASP A 648 -35.58 -13.36 0.34
CA ASP A 648 -34.47 -13.21 -0.62
C ASP A 648 -33.11 -12.96 0.07
N GLY A 649 -33.12 -12.70 1.39
CA GLY A 649 -31.92 -12.42 2.18
C GLY A 649 -31.14 -11.21 1.68
N HIS A 650 -31.76 -10.33 0.92
CA HIS A 650 -31.15 -9.10 0.46
C HIS A 650 -32.19 -8.01 0.25
N LEU A 651 -31.76 -6.77 0.35
CA LEU A 651 -32.58 -5.61 0.09
C LEU A 651 -31.82 -4.64 -0.82
N THR A 652 -32.52 -4.00 -1.74
CA THR A 652 -31.93 -2.92 -2.52
C THR A 652 -32.30 -1.61 -1.84
N ASP A 653 -31.29 -0.84 -1.41
CA ASP A 653 -31.51 0.45 -0.78
C ASP A 653 -32.02 1.49 -1.79
N GLY A 654 -32.35 2.68 -1.28
CA GLY A 654 -32.78 3.80 -2.10
C GLY A 654 -31.83 4.17 -3.24
N GLN A 655 -30.52 3.94 -3.07
CA GLN A 655 -29.47 4.26 -4.03
C GLN A 655 -29.22 3.16 -5.07
N GLY A 656 -29.99 2.07 -5.01
CA GLY A 656 -29.80 0.92 -5.90
C GLY A 656 -28.72 -0.05 -5.44
N ARG A 657 -28.16 0.12 -4.22
CA ARG A 657 -27.14 -0.78 -3.68
C ARG A 657 -27.81 -1.99 -3.05
N LYS A 658 -27.26 -3.17 -3.29
CA LYS A 658 -27.76 -4.42 -2.75
C LYS A 658 -27.11 -4.72 -1.39
N VAL A 659 -27.90 -4.72 -0.33
CA VAL A 659 -27.49 -5.07 1.04
C VAL A 659 -27.84 -6.52 1.31
N ASP A 660 -26.86 -7.30 1.78
CA ASP A 660 -27.01 -8.74 2.07
C ASP A 660 -27.37 -8.98 3.55
N PHE A 661 -28.42 -9.76 3.78
CA PHE A 661 -28.92 -10.17 5.09
C PHE A 661 -28.75 -11.69 5.32
N LYS A 662 -28.14 -12.44 4.40
CA LYS A 662 -27.98 -13.92 4.51
C LYS A 662 -27.16 -14.35 5.71
N ASN A 663 -26.34 -13.45 6.25
CA ASN A 663 -25.48 -13.67 7.41
C ASN A 663 -26.05 -13.09 8.72
N THR A 664 -27.26 -12.50 8.66
CA THR A 664 -28.02 -11.99 9.82
C THR A 664 -28.88 -13.04 10.50
#